data_AF-A0A6I7LW11-F1
#
_entry.id   AF-A0A6I7LW11-F1
#
_cell.length_a   1.000
_cell.length_b   1.000
_cell.length_c   1.000
_cell.angle_alpha   90.00
_cell.angle_beta   90.00
_cell.angle_gamma   90.00
#
_symmetry.space_group_name_H-M   'P 1'
#
loop_
_entity.id
_entity.type
_entity.pdbx_description
1 polymer ?
#
loop_
_entity_poly.entity_id
_entity_poly.type
_entity_poly.pdbx_seq_one_letter_code
_entity_poly.pdbx_strand_id
1 'polypeptide(L)'
;MLLRRRLGVFFIFVLLLLGGSLKAEDTPDPDNYRNPYLARFFKLDSMDGSRLYQKLFMPFEPGQEDTVMTLPPAFYRPQEYEFNPAFVNGTLWTVPTDIKVKDGIYAYVSFIMGLGIFDIYDPTHPRLLSLNNFETSILNLQLYNDTLLFVTAWGEGGGYALYIMDVSRPNNPRLVSKYGKGFHGWNVIYDGWHGYLCAGDSGLQVLNLAQLGDPVLSSSYHLNDAYNMVKRNDTGYVVDFGIGGTSTSLTIFNLKDYTQGPIRIGSIGTKNQPRAVDVRGRYAYVADWNGHIDKGDLMVVDISNPATPVCVNYFQGFIGYHGPYDLQIYDSIMCMSTFYGNTAVLNLSDSVNPVVLGYIMSPKYGATTGLDLQWPYCYTADYGRGMQVGDISNPENPQFLGGFSFFADNSISIFDLTTMMVRGNYAYVFVQGPGLVSLDVTDPTKPIVLDYDNITQDVYAFDIDGNYAYKASQDFRIQITDISNPRDLKPIPDFYMPGKANDIVTRENLAYVADDSAGLKILDISDPRNIHIVGHYNDIYFGGQEAMSIDIEDTLACIGDFSGMQVVNIKDPTHPVGLGRFTDQEYITDIKVRNRIAYLATETLGVTAIDFSDPNHPYLLSFFRSICDEPFKIRLQGKYALIGNTGCNGREIKVLDISDPADIKLASEINSNGNMGLDAAIVGSRYIYSLDYRGLAIFDAGKTLYTCGDVNLDNRANILDISNLIKYLFRHDSMADPGSGDVNSSGKIDLIDITYLIDYIYRNGPRPVCQN
;
A
#
# COMPACT_ATOMS: atom_id res chain seq x y z
N MET A 1 -20.56 27.39 37.47
CA MET A 1 -20.44 25.92 37.58
C MET A 1 -20.51 25.20 36.22
N LEU A 2 -21.14 25.77 35.17
CA LEU A 2 -20.93 25.30 33.78
C LEU A 2 -19.66 25.84 33.09
N LEU A 3 -19.05 26.91 33.61
CA LEU A 3 -17.81 27.47 33.06
C LEU A 3 -16.52 26.72 33.50
N ARG A 4 -16.62 25.73 34.39
CA ARG A 4 -15.48 24.90 34.86
C ARG A 4 -15.36 23.53 34.16
N ARG A 5 -16.26 23.20 33.21
CA ARG A 5 -16.28 21.90 32.51
C ARG A 5 -15.67 21.90 31.10
N ARG A 6 -15.22 23.04 30.56
CA ARG A 6 -14.74 23.14 29.16
C ARG A 6 -13.34 23.75 28.97
N LEU A 7 -12.62 24.05 30.05
CA LEU A 7 -11.31 24.69 29.98
C LEU A 7 -10.14 23.79 30.42
N GLY A 8 -10.37 22.52 30.73
CA GLY A 8 -9.36 21.63 31.33
C GLY A 8 -8.20 21.24 30.42
N VAL A 9 -8.46 20.94 29.13
CA VAL A 9 -7.44 20.43 28.21
C VAL A 9 -6.48 21.52 27.74
N PHE A 10 -7.00 22.73 27.51
CA PHE A 10 -6.20 23.87 27.03
C PHE A 10 -5.31 24.46 28.15
N PHE A 11 -5.78 24.44 29.41
CA PHE A 11 -5.03 24.98 30.54
C PHE A 11 -3.84 24.10 30.94
N ILE A 12 -3.94 22.78 30.75
CA ILE A 12 -2.86 21.81 31.05
C ILE A 12 -1.73 21.91 30.02
N PHE A 13 -2.06 22.08 28.73
CA PHE A 13 -1.08 22.27 27.66
C PHE A 13 -0.30 23.59 27.81
N VAL A 14 -0.98 24.67 28.22
CA VAL A 14 -0.36 25.99 28.46
C VAL A 14 0.47 26.01 29.75
N LEU A 15 0.08 25.30 30.81
CA LEU A 15 0.88 25.17 32.04
C LEU A 15 2.16 24.33 31.86
N LEU A 16 2.13 23.32 30.98
CA LEU A 16 3.30 22.50 30.64
C LEU A 16 4.30 23.26 29.74
N LEU A 17 3.81 24.12 28.85
CA LEU A 17 4.66 25.02 28.04
C LEU A 17 5.30 26.16 28.86
N LEU A 18 4.71 26.50 30.01
CA LEU A 18 5.19 27.57 30.92
C LEU A 18 5.94 27.05 32.16
N GLY A 19 6.23 25.75 32.24
CA GLY A 19 7.08 25.17 33.30
C GLY A 19 6.43 24.99 34.68
N GLY A 20 5.10 24.82 34.77
CA GLY A 20 4.40 24.51 36.01
C GLY A 20 4.26 23.00 36.31
N SER A 21 4.20 22.62 37.60
CA SER A 21 3.96 21.22 38.04
C SER A 21 2.48 20.97 38.40
N LEU A 22 1.91 19.84 37.96
CA LEU A 22 0.57 19.36 38.35
C LEU A 22 0.64 18.35 39.51
N LYS A 23 -0.32 18.41 40.44
CA LYS A 23 -0.51 17.39 41.50
C LYS A 23 -1.54 16.34 41.05
N ALA A 24 -1.42 15.12 41.56
CA ALA A 24 -2.23 13.94 41.20
C ALA A 24 -3.74 14.05 41.48
N GLU A 25 -4.24 15.20 41.91
CA GLU A 25 -5.62 15.45 42.30
C GLU A 25 -6.44 16.09 41.16
N ASP A 26 -5.80 16.43 40.03
CA ASP A 26 -6.37 17.18 38.90
C ASP A 26 -6.60 16.34 37.61
N THR A 27 -6.44 15.01 37.64
CA THR A 27 -6.65 14.13 36.47
C THR A 27 -8.12 13.73 36.30
N PRO A 28 -8.71 13.80 35.07
CA PRO A 28 -10.08 13.33 34.83
C PRO A 28 -10.19 11.80 34.91
N ASP A 29 -11.36 11.33 35.34
CA ASP A 29 -11.72 9.90 35.46
C ASP A 29 -11.75 9.19 34.09
N PRO A 30 -10.91 8.15 33.85
CA PRO A 30 -10.80 7.47 32.56
C PRO A 30 -12.05 6.65 32.18
N ASP A 31 -12.95 6.35 33.10
CA ASP A 31 -14.15 5.54 32.83
C ASP A 31 -15.27 6.30 32.08
N ASN A 32 -15.09 7.59 31.81
CA ASN A 32 -16.07 8.43 31.08
C ASN A 32 -15.83 8.54 29.55
N TYR A 33 -14.83 7.84 29.00
CA TYR A 33 -14.53 7.89 27.56
C TYR A 33 -15.01 6.61 26.85
N ARG A 34 -15.93 6.75 25.88
CA ARG A 34 -16.46 5.63 25.08
C ARG A 34 -15.54 5.17 23.94
N ASN A 35 -14.36 5.77 23.77
CA ASN A 35 -13.38 5.39 22.75
C ASN A 35 -12.21 4.60 23.39
N PRO A 36 -11.99 3.32 23.05
CA PRO A 36 -10.96 2.47 23.65
C PRO A 36 -9.52 2.85 23.28
N TYR A 37 -9.30 3.69 22.26
CA TYR A 37 -7.96 4.18 21.88
C TYR A 37 -7.47 5.31 22.79
N LEU A 38 -8.36 6.17 23.29
CA LEU A 38 -8.01 7.28 24.19
C LEU A 38 -7.73 6.83 25.63
N ALA A 39 -8.37 5.73 26.09
CA ALA A 39 -8.15 5.18 27.42
C ALA A 39 -6.74 4.59 27.63
N ARG A 40 -6.04 4.22 26.55
CA ARG A 40 -4.66 3.69 26.62
C ARG A 40 -3.59 4.77 26.86
N PHE A 41 -3.87 6.04 26.55
CA PHE A 41 -2.92 7.14 26.76
C PHE A 41 -2.77 7.57 28.22
N PHE A 42 -3.74 7.28 29.10
CA PHE A 42 -3.76 7.75 30.49
C PHE A 42 -3.27 6.72 31.53
N LYS A 43 -2.66 5.61 31.11
CA LYS A 43 -2.16 4.53 31.99
C LYS A 43 -0.63 4.47 32.09
N LEU A 44 0.02 5.62 32.23
CA LEU A 44 1.45 5.71 32.58
C LEU A 44 1.59 6.48 33.89
N ASP A 45 1.94 5.76 34.96
CA ASP A 45 2.22 6.35 36.27
C ASP A 45 3.48 7.25 36.20
N SER A 46 3.31 8.46 36.74
CA SER A 46 4.31 9.47 37.14
C SER A 46 5.71 9.40 36.51
N MET A 47 5.95 10.20 35.47
CA MET A 47 7.30 10.62 35.06
C MET A 47 7.38 12.15 34.94
N ASP A 48 8.47 12.71 35.48
CA ASP A 48 8.81 14.13 35.55
C ASP A 48 9.07 14.75 34.16
N GLY A 49 8.38 15.85 33.85
CA GLY A 49 8.42 16.56 32.56
C GLY A 49 9.77 17.16 32.17
N SER A 50 10.73 17.24 33.09
CA SER A 50 12.09 17.71 32.78
C SER A 50 12.95 16.68 32.03
N ARG A 51 12.57 15.38 32.02
CA ARG A 51 13.35 14.30 31.35
C ARG A 51 12.83 13.90 29.97
N LEU A 52 11.62 14.32 29.58
CA LEU A 52 11.06 14.00 28.26
C LEU A 52 11.66 14.90 27.15
N TYR A 53 11.99 16.14 27.48
CA TYR A 53 12.51 17.12 26.52
C TYR A 53 14.01 16.94 26.22
N GLN A 54 14.81 16.41 27.17
CA GLN A 54 16.24 16.16 26.98
C GLN A 54 16.56 14.88 26.16
N LYS A 55 15.59 14.00 25.90
CA LYS A 55 15.82 12.74 25.17
C LYS A 55 15.36 12.74 23.71
N LEU A 56 14.55 13.72 23.29
CA LEU A 56 13.97 13.75 21.95
C LEU A 56 14.62 14.76 21.01
N PHE A 57 15.28 15.81 21.51
CA PHE A 57 15.90 16.82 20.65
C PHE A 57 17.12 17.49 21.31
N MET A 58 18.34 17.04 20.98
CA MET A 58 19.48 17.96 20.83
C MET A 58 20.49 17.42 19.79
N PRO A 59 21.15 18.33 19.05
CA PRO A 59 22.25 18.02 18.15
C PRO A 59 23.53 17.72 18.94
N PHE A 60 24.38 16.86 18.39
CA PHE A 60 25.72 16.59 18.90
C PHE A 60 26.52 17.89 19.14
N GLU A 61 27.04 18.08 20.37
CA GLU A 61 28.09 19.06 20.63
C GLU A 61 29.45 18.54 20.11
N PRO A 62 30.29 19.39 19.51
CA PRO A 62 31.58 18.98 18.95
C PRO A 62 32.66 18.94 20.04
N GLY A 63 33.23 17.76 20.28
CA GLY A 63 34.52 17.63 20.95
C GLY A 63 34.61 16.45 21.91
N GLN A 64 34.91 15.26 21.38
CA GLN A 64 36.02 14.40 21.79
C GLN A 64 36.20 13.34 20.70
N GLU A 65 37.43 13.21 20.21
CA GLU A 65 37.84 12.33 19.13
C GLU A 65 37.64 10.86 19.53
N ASP A 66 36.88 10.10 18.74
CA ASP A 66 37.13 8.67 18.53
C ASP A 66 36.86 8.36 17.05
N THR A 67 37.94 7.91 16.39
CA THR A 67 38.12 7.52 15.00
C THR A 67 36.86 7.33 14.14
N VAL A 68 36.51 8.38 13.39
CA VAL A 68 35.64 8.29 12.20
C VAL A 68 36.41 7.51 11.13
N MET A 69 35.91 6.33 10.78
CA MET A 69 36.29 5.63 9.56
C MET A 69 35.74 6.47 8.39
N THR A 70 36.59 7.29 7.78
CA THR A 70 36.27 8.08 6.59
C THR A 70 35.97 7.11 5.44
N LEU A 71 34.70 7.02 5.03
CA LEU A 71 34.32 6.38 3.78
C LEU A 71 34.93 7.19 2.61
N PRO A 72 35.59 6.54 1.63
CA PRO A 72 36.10 7.24 0.47
C PRO A 72 34.93 7.77 -0.41
N PRO A 73 35.06 8.96 -1.01
CA PRO A 73 34.05 9.48 -1.91
C PRO A 73 34.15 8.74 -3.25
N ALA A 74 33.20 7.85 -3.54
CA ALA A 74 33.12 7.16 -4.83
C ALA A 74 31.69 7.15 -5.37
N PHE A 75 31.50 7.97 -6.41
CA PHE A 75 30.59 7.78 -7.55
C PHE A 75 29.09 7.48 -7.26
N TYR A 76 28.33 8.52 -6.93
CA TYR A 76 26.92 8.57 -7.36
C TYR A 76 26.88 9.04 -8.83
N ARG A 77 26.87 8.08 -9.77
CA ARG A 77 26.17 8.30 -11.04
C ARG A 77 24.74 7.79 -10.82
N PRO A 78 23.68 8.56 -11.15
CA PRO A 78 22.36 7.97 -11.25
C PRO A 78 22.46 6.85 -12.30
N GLN A 79 22.25 5.60 -11.89
CA GLN A 79 21.92 4.57 -12.87
C GLN A 79 20.56 4.96 -13.45
N GLU A 80 20.50 5.12 -14.76
CA GLU A 80 19.24 5.21 -15.49
C GLU A 80 18.53 3.86 -15.31
N TYR A 81 17.57 3.80 -14.38
CA TYR A 81 16.72 2.63 -14.23
C TYR A 81 15.64 2.71 -15.30
N GLU A 82 15.66 1.78 -16.26
CA GLU A 82 14.57 1.64 -17.23
C GLU A 82 13.31 1.16 -16.50
N PHE A 83 12.33 2.04 -16.39
CA PHE A 83 10.97 1.69 -16.02
C PHE A 83 10.42 0.67 -17.04
N ASN A 84 10.19 -0.59 -16.62
CA ASN A 84 9.63 -1.62 -17.50
C ASN A 84 8.09 -1.58 -17.45
N PRO A 85 7.39 -1.39 -18.59
CA PRO A 85 5.93 -1.42 -18.64
C PRO A 85 5.30 -2.73 -18.14
N ALA A 86 6.04 -3.85 -18.17
CA ALA A 86 5.59 -5.12 -17.59
C ALA A 86 5.40 -5.05 -16.07
N PHE A 87 6.01 -4.06 -15.41
CA PHE A 87 5.82 -3.83 -13.98
C PHE A 87 4.40 -3.36 -13.73
N VAL A 88 3.89 -2.33 -14.43
CA VAL A 88 2.58 -1.65 -14.16
C VAL A 88 1.38 -2.60 -14.04
N ASN A 89 1.41 -3.73 -14.73
CA ASN A 89 0.31 -4.71 -14.79
C ASN A 89 0.61 -6.01 -14.00
N GLY A 90 1.58 -5.99 -13.07
CA GLY A 90 2.10 -7.18 -12.40
C GLY A 90 2.39 -6.98 -10.91
N THR A 91 2.44 -8.07 -10.15
CA THR A 91 2.64 -8.09 -8.69
C THR A 91 4.07 -7.72 -8.24
N LEU A 92 4.93 -7.27 -9.16
CA LEU A 92 6.30 -6.88 -8.84
C LEU A 92 6.38 -5.54 -8.09
N TRP A 93 5.26 -4.80 -8.00
CA TRP A 93 5.10 -3.64 -7.11
C TRP A 93 4.72 -4.01 -5.68
N THR A 94 4.78 -5.28 -5.29
CA THR A 94 4.42 -5.66 -3.92
C THR A 94 5.66 -6.05 -3.13
N VAL A 95 5.48 -6.26 -1.83
CA VAL A 95 6.60 -6.51 -0.92
C VAL A 95 7.19 -7.90 -1.21
N PRO A 96 8.52 -8.03 -1.43
CA PRO A 96 9.14 -9.33 -1.54
C PRO A 96 9.17 -10.03 -0.16
N THR A 97 8.80 -11.30 -0.12
CA THR A 97 8.59 -12.06 1.12
C THR A 97 9.67 -13.10 1.36
N ASP A 98 10.23 -13.71 0.30
CA ASP A 98 11.26 -14.73 0.37
C ASP A 98 12.04 -14.82 -0.94
N ILE A 99 13.21 -15.46 -0.88
CA ILE A 99 14.10 -15.68 -2.02
C ILE A 99 14.74 -17.07 -1.98
N LYS A 100 14.84 -17.69 -3.15
CA LYS A 100 15.68 -18.88 -3.39
C LYS A 100 16.52 -18.68 -4.64
N VAL A 101 17.77 -19.11 -4.60
CA VAL A 101 18.68 -19.02 -5.74
C VAL A 101 19.02 -20.41 -6.27
N LYS A 102 19.23 -20.51 -7.58
CA LYS A 102 19.74 -21.71 -8.25
C LYS A 102 21.09 -21.39 -8.88
N ASP A 103 22.14 -22.05 -8.39
CA ASP A 103 23.51 -22.00 -8.91
C ASP A 103 24.10 -20.58 -9.07
N GLY A 104 23.58 -19.58 -8.36
CA GLY A 104 23.92 -18.16 -8.60
C GLY A 104 23.52 -17.64 -9.98
N ILE A 105 22.66 -18.34 -10.72
CA ILE A 105 22.21 -17.99 -12.07
C ILE A 105 20.76 -17.54 -12.08
N TYR A 106 19.89 -18.17 -11.28
CA TYR A 106 18.48 -17.80 -11.25
C TYR A 106 18.03 -17.49 -9.83
N ALA A 107 17.34 -16.36 -9.65
CA ALA A 107 16.67 -16.02 -8.39
C ALA A 107 15.15 -16.15 -8.55
N TYR A 108 14.54 -16.84 -7.60
CA TYR A 108 13.10 -16.97 -7.42
C TYR A 108 12.73 -16.08 -6.24
N VAL A 109 12.00 -15.01 -6.50
CA VAL A 109 11.64 -14.01 -5.49
C VAL A 109 10.13 -14.02 -5.35
N SER A 110 9.64 -14.33 -4.15
CA SER A 110 8.22 -14.25 -3.85
C SER A 110 7.85 -12.84 -3.47
N PHE A 111 6.66 -12.43 -3.89
CA PHE A 111 6.02 -11.16 -3.65
C PHE A 111 4.62 -11.44 -3.10
N ILE A 112 3.98 -10.43 -2.50
CA ILE A 112 2.55 -10.52 -2.20
C ILE A 112 1.81 -10.82 -3.52
N MET A 113 1.23 -12.02 -3.56
CA MET A 113 0.44 -12.58 -4.66
C MET A 113 1.22 -12.83 -5.96
N GLY A 114 2.55 -12.92 -5.91
CA GLY A 114 3.38 -12.96 -7.12
C GLY A 114 4.70 -13.69 -6.97
N LEU A 115 5.19 -14.32 -8.04
CA LEU A 115 6.53 -14.89 -8.11
C LEU A 115 7.27 -14.31 -9.32
N GLY A 116 8.35 -13.58 -9.06
CA GLY A 116 9.29 -13.12 -10.08
C GLY A 116 10.47 -14.09 -10.19
N ILE A 117 10.83 -14.46 -11.41
CA ILE A 117 12.02 -15.27 -11.68
C ILE A 117 13.00 -14.44 -12.48
N PHE A 118 14.23 -14.33 -11.98
CA PHE A 118 15.27 -13.46 -12.52
C PHE A 118 16.48 -14.29 -12.95
N ASP A 119 17.08 -13.89 -14.07
CA ASP A 119 18.45 -14.20 -14.46
C ASP A 119 19.37 -13.27 -13.68
N ILE A 120 20.24 -13.85 -12.86
CA ILE A 120 21.16 -13.14 -11.97
C ILE A 120 22.61 -13.51 -12.26
N TYR A 121 22.91 -14.02 -13.47
CA TYR A 121 24.28 -14.33 -13.87
C TYR A 121 25.22 -13.13 -13.68
N ASP A 122 24.71 -11.92 -13.93
CA ASP A 122 25.24 -10.68 -13.37
C ASP A 122 24.33 -10.20 -12.24
N PRO A 123 24.71 -10.40 -10.96
CA PRO A 123 23.88 -9.99 -9.82
C PRO A 123 23.75 -8.47 -9.68
N THR A 124 24.55 -7.69 -10.40
CA THR A 124 24.46 -6.22 -10.45
C THR A 124 23.48 -5.72 -11.51
N HIS A 125 23.09 -6.58 -12.46
CA HIS A 125 22.10 -6.30 -13.51
C HIS A 125 21.14 -7.48 -13.70
N PRO A 126 20.37 -7.85 -12.66
CA PRO A 126 19.43 -8.95 -12.73
C PRO A 126 18.30 -8.66 -13.74
N ARG A 127 17.92 -9.67 -14.52
CA ARG A 127 16.92 -9.55 -15.59
C ARG A 127 15.70 -10.43 -15.31
N LEU A 128 14.51 -9.83 -15.29
CA LEU A 128 13.26 -10.57 -15.16
C LEU A 128 13.06 -11.52 -16.35
N LEU A 129 12.87 -12.81 -16.06
CA LEU A 129 12.60 -13.87 -17.04
C LEU A 129 11.11 -14.21 -17.12
N SER A 130 10.44 -14.29 -15.98
CA SER A 130 9.01 -14.54 -15.92
C SER A 130 8.39 -13.96 -14.65
N LEU A 131 7.10 -13.62 -14.75
CA LEU A 131 6.27 -13.17 -13.65
C LEU A 131 5.02 -14.05 -13.59
N ASN A 132 4.73 -14.57 -12.39
CA ASN A 132 3.63 -15.50 -12.16
C ASN A 132 2.74 -14.97 -11.05
N ASN A 133 1.50 -14.65 -11.40
CA ASN A 133 0.53 -14.13 -10.44
C ASN A 133 -0.20 -15.28 -9.75
N PHE A 134 -0.52 -15.08 -8.47
CA PHE A 134 -1.25 -16.01 -7.63
C PHE A 134 -2.59 -15.43 -7.21
N GLU A 135 -3.52 -16.33 -6.85
CA GLU A 135 -4.83 -15.98 -6.33
C GLU A 135 -4.75 -15.36 -4.92
N THR A 136 -3.64 -15.59 -4.22
CA THR A 136 -3.42 -15.21 -2.81
C THR A 136 -1.95 -14.93 -2.53
N SER A 137 -1.65 -14.27 -1.40
CA SER A 137 -0.32 -13.83 -0.99
C SER A 137 0.61 -15.01 -0.78
N ILE A 138 1.72 -15.08 -1.52
CA ILE A 138 2.72 -16.10 -1.32
C ILE A 138 3.79 -15.63 -0.32
N LEU A 139 4.29 -16.56 0.49
CA LEU A 139 5.04 -16.23 1.70
C LEU A 139 6.46 -16.79 1.71
N ASN A 140 6.60 -18.08 1.41
CA ASN A 140 7.88 -18.77 1.53
C ASN A 140 8.10 -19.70 0.34
N LEU A 141 9.37 -19.88 0.00
CA LEU A 141 9.85 -20.63 -1.13
C LEU A 141 10.79 -21.73 -0.68
N GLN A 142 10.56 -22.94 -1.20
CA GLN A 142 11.52 -24.02 -1.10
C GLN A 142 11.83 -24.58 -2.48
N LEU A 143 13.10 -24.42 -2.90
CA LEU A 143 13.60 -25.02 -4.13
C LEU A 143 14.15 -26.42 -3.84
N TYR A 144 13.76 -27.40 -4.67
CA TYR A 144 14.23 -28.79 -4.56
C TYR A 144 14.73 -29.30 -5.90
N ASN A 145 15.94 -29.88 -5.90
CA ASN A 145 16.65 -30.40 -7.08
C ASN A 145 16.58 -29.46 -8.29
N ASP A 146 16.61 -28.14 -8.05
CA ASP A 146 16.68 -27.08 -9.06
C ASP A 146 15.59 -27.10 -10.13
N THR A 147 14.49 -27.80 -9.87
CA THR A 147 13.44 -28.11 -10.85
C THR A 147 12.05 -28.03 -10.27
N LEU A 148 11.91 -28.17 -8.95
CA LEU A 148 10.65 -28.04 -8.25
C LEU A 148 10.73 -26.88 -7.27
N LEU A 149 9.71 -26.02 -7.32
CA LEU A 149 9.53 -24.93 -6.37
C LEU A 149 8.24 -25.16 -5.61
N PHE A 150 8.35 -25.22 -4.28
CA PHE A 150 7.22 -25.26 -3.37
C PHE A 150 6.99 -23.85 -2.84
N VAL A 151 5.77 -23.37 -3.01
CA VAL A 151 5.38 -21.99 -2.71
C VAL A 151 4.26 -22.03 -1.69
N THR A 152 4.51 -21.55 -0.48
CA THR A 152 3.46 -21.44 0.54
C THR A 152 2.72 -20.12 0.42
N ALA A 153 1.46 -20.08 0.85
CA ALA A 153 0.61 -18.92 0.66
C ALA A 153 -0.52 -18.81 1.69
N TRP A 154 -1.18 -17.66 1.74
CA TRP A 154 -2.37 -17.42 2.57
C TRP A 154 -3.59 -18.14 1.96
N GLY A 155 -4.20 -19.10 2.66
CA GLY A 155 -5.34 -19.83 2.08
C GLY A 155 -6.70 -19.15 2.25
N GLU A 156 -6.78 -18.04 2.99
CA GLU A 156 -8.04 -17.32 3.22
C GLU A 156 -8.65 -16.73 1.94
N GLY A 157 -9.97 -16.50 1.95
CA GLY A 157 -10.67 -15.92 0.82
C GLY A 157 -10.73 -16.79 -0.45
N GLY A 158 -10.47 -18.10 -0.33
CA GLY A 158 -10.58 -19.09 -1.41
C GLY A 158 -9.24 -19.58 -1.99
N GLY A 159 -8.10 -19.10 -1.46
CA GLY A 159 -6.75 -19.51 -1.85
C GLY A 159 -6.31 -20.88 -1.31
N TYR A 160 -5.07 -21.27 -1.61
CA TYR A 160 -4.45 -22.53 -1.20
C TYR A 160 -3.21 -22.29 -0.34
N ALA A 161 -2.97 -23.14 0.65
CA ALA A 161 -1.79 -23.08 1.52
C ALA A 161 -0.47 -23.38 0.82
N LEU A 162 -0.50 -24.22 -0.24
CA LEU A 162 0.67 -24.72 -0.94
C LEU A 162 0.42 -24.81 -2.45
N TYR A 163 1.37 -24.30 -3.22
CA TYR A 163 1.47 -24.46 -4.67
C TYR A 163 2.76 -25.21 -4.99
N ILE A 164 2.68 -26.23 -5.84
CA ILE A 164 3.84 -26.99 -6.33
C ILE A 164 4.06 -26.61 -7.78
N MET A 165 5.26 -26.12 -8.11
CA MET A 165 5.60 -25.64 -9.44
C MET A 165 6.79 -26.39 -10.02
N ASP A 166 6.71 -26.70 -11.31
CA ASP A 166 7.85 -27.10 -12.14
C ASP A 166 8.54 -25.84 -12.66
N VAL A 167 9.77 -25.64 -12.21
CA VAL A 167 10.65 -24.53 -12.57
C VAL A 167 11.87 -25.00 -13.36
N SER A 168 11.82 -26.21 -13.94
CA SER A 168 12.86 -26.71 -14.86
C SER A 168 13.14 -25.77 -16.04
N ARG A 169 12.16 -24.92 -16.38
CA ARG A 169 12.26 -23.81 -17.33
C ARG A 169 11.93 -22.48 -16.63
N PRO A 170 12.92 -21.74 -16.11
CA PRO A 170 12.72 -20.51 -15.34
C PRO A 170 11.93 -19.41 -16.07
N ASN A 171 11.96 -19.38 -17.40
CA ASN A 171 11.20 -18.43 -18.22
C ASN A 171 9.74 -18.85 -18.49
N ASN A 172 9.35 -20.07 -18.12
CA ASN A 172 8.01 -20.61 -18.31
C ASN A 172 7.69 -21.66 -17.25
N PRO A 173 7.63 -21.25 -15.97
CA PRO A 173 7.31 -22.17 -14.89
C PRO A 173 5.86 -22.65 -14.99
N ARG A 174 5.59 -23.84 -14.47
CA ARG A 174 4.29 -24.50 -14.61
C ARG A 174 3.75 -24.95 -13.27
N LEU A 175 2.50 -24.61 -12.98
CA LEU A 175 1.81 -25.17 -11.83
C LEU A 175 1.59 -26.68 -12.02
N VAL A 176 2.05 -27.47 -11.06
CA VAL A 176 1.86 -28.93 -11.00
C VAL A 176 0.59 -29.26 -10.24
N SER A 177 0.43 -28.71 -9.03
CA SER A 177 -0.73 -28.93 -8.17
C SER A 177 -0.85 -27.86 -7.08
N LYS A 178 -1.96 -27.88 -6.35
CA LYS A 178 -2.23 -27.03 -5.20
C LYS A 178 -2.75 -27.89 -4.04
N TYR A 179 -2.50 -27.47 -2.81
CA TYR A 179 -2.99 -28.15 -1.61
C TYR A 179 -3.41 -27.16 -0.53
N GLY A 180 -4.38 -27.57 0.30
CA GLY A 180 -4.74 -26.82 1.51
C GLY A 180 -5.62 -25.60 1.26
N LYS A 181 -6.75 -25.79 0.58
CA LYS A 181 -7.69 -24.70 0.33
C LYS A 181 -8.29 -24.19 1.64
N GLY A 182 -8.27 -22.87 1.87
CA GLY A 182 -8.94 -22.25 3.02
C GLY A 182 -8.13 -22.16 4.31
N PHE A 183 -6.83 -22.49 4.30
CA PHE A 183 -5.95 -22.29 5.46
C PHE A 183 -4.54 -21.84 5.05
N HIS A 184 -3.81 -21.21 5.95
CA HIS A 184 -2.49 -20.62 5.68
C HIS A 184 -1.39 -21.66 5.61
N GLY A 185 -0.44 -21.49 4.69
CA GLY A 185 0.86 -22.15 4.72
C GLY A 185 1.95 -21.11 4.96
N TRP A 186 2.69 -21.24 6.06
CA TRP A 186 3.78 -20.32 6.41
C TRP A 186 5.13 -20.78 5.85
N ASN A 187 5.43 -22.07 5.96
CA ASN A 187 6.69 -22.65 5.51
C ASN A 187 6.49 -24.12 5.08
N VAL A 188 7.34 -24.61 4.19
CA VAL A 188 7.31 -26.02 3.75
C VAL A 188 8.72 -26.58 3.60
N ILE A 189 8.90 -27.82 4.07
CA ILE A 189 10.10 -28.61 3.80
C ILE A 189 9.72 -29.89 3.07
N TYR A 190 10.28 -30.08 1.88
CA TYR A 190 10.20 -31.29 1.07
C TYR A 190 11.51 -32.05 1.12
N ASP A 191 11.43 -33.37 1.36
CA ASP A 191 12.60 -34.25 1.45
C ASP A 191 12.72 -35.26 0.29
N GLY A 192 11.94 -35.09 -0.77
CA GLY A 192 11.90 -35.97 -1.93
C GLY A 192 10.74 -36.97 -1.92
N TRP A 193 10.08 -37.18 -0.78
CA TRP A 193 8.89 -38.03 -0.67
C TRP A 193 7.77 -37.37 0.12
N HIS A 194 8.11 -36.60 1.15
CA HIS A 194 7.16 -35.99 2.07
C HIS A 194 7.32 -34.49 2.12
N GLY A 195 6.19 -33.79 2.21
CA GLY A 195 6.13 -32.36 2.49
C GLY A 195 5.74 -32.13 3.94
N TYR A 196 6.53 -31.35 4.67
CA TYR A 196 6.24 -30.92 6.04
C TYR A 196 5.79 -29.46 5.98
N LEU A 197 4.49 -29.22 6.05
CA LEU A 197 3.87 -27.91 5.89
C LEU A 197 3.54 -27.31 7.27
N CYS A 198 4.14 -26.18 7.57
CA CYS A 198 3.74 -25.30 8.67
C CYS A 198 2.45 -24.59 8.27
N ALA A 199 1.29 -25.09 8.71
CA ALA A 199 -0.03 -24.70 8.24
C ALA A 199 -0.76 -23.74 9.22
N GLY A 200 -0.01 -22.94 9.95
CA GLY A 200 -0.50 -22.02 10.95
C GLY A 200 -1.38 -22.67 12.01
N ASP A 201 -2.60 -22.17 12.22
CA ASP A 201 -3.61 -22.72 13.14
C ASP A 201 -3.98 -24.19 12.85
N SER A 202 -3.70 -24.67 11.64
CA SER A 202 -3.86 -26.09 11.28
C SER A 202 -2.68 -26.98 11.72
N GLY A 203 -1.68 -26.39 12.39
CA GLY A 203 -0.51 -27.06 12.94
C GLY A 203 0.51 -27.50 11.89
N LEU A 204 1.34 -28.48 12.25
CA LEU A 204 2.29 -29.12 11.33
C LEU A 204 1.61 -30.24 10.57
N GLN A 205 1.50 -30.13 9.26
CA GLN A 205 0.94 -31.16 8.38
C GLN A 205 2.05 -31.93 7.67
N VAL A 206 1.89 -33.24 7.54
CA VAL A 206 2.77 -34.12 6.75
C VAL A 206 2.01 -34.61 5.54
N LEU A 207 2.51 -34.25 4.36
CA LEU A 207 1.93 -34.57 3.06
C LEU A 207 2.74 -35.71 2.42
N ASN A 208 2.03 -36.69 1.87
CA ASN A 208 2.61 -37.63 0.92
C ASN A 208 2.66 -36.94 -0.44
N LEU A 209 3.87 -36.79 -0.95
CA LEU A 209 4.19 -36.12 -2.20
C LEU A 209 4.92 -37.06 -3.17
N ALA A 210 4.73 -38.38 -3.03
CA ALA A 210 5.23 -39.36 -3.99
C ALA A 210 4.65 -39.14 -5.41
N GLN A 211 3.41 -38.63 -5.47
CA GLN A 211 2.81 -38.12 -6.69
C GLN A 211 2.53 -36.62 -6.54
N LEU A 212 3.43 -35.79 -7.08
CA LEU A 212 3.35 -34.32 -6.95
C LEU A 212 2.05 -33.72 -7.48
N GLY A 213 1.38 -34.37 -8.43
CA GLY A 213 0.10 -33.93 -8.98
C GLY A 213 -1.10 -34.12 -8.05
N ASP A 214 -0.95 -34.90 -6.97
CA ASP A 214 -2.04 -35.21 -6.02
C ASP A 214 -1.50 -35.25 -4.59
N PRO A 215 -1.26 -34.09 -3.95
CA PRO A 215 -0.80 -34.03 -2.57
C PRO A 215 -1.84 -34.59 -1.59
N VAL A 216 -1.44 -35.57 -0.78
CA VAL A 216 -2.35 -36.21 0.19
C VAL A 216 -1.87 -35.98 1.62
N LEU A 217 -2.76 -35.51 2.51
CA LEU A 217 -2.48 -35.42 3.94
C LEU A 217 -2.25 -36.83 4.51
N SER A 218 -1.07 -37.09 5.04
CA SER A 218 -0.73 -38.35 5.71
C SER A 218 -1.02 -38.27 7.21
N SER A 219 -0.64 -37.16 7.84
CA SER A 219 -0.82 -36.93 9.28
C SER A 219 -0.66 -35.45 9.61
N SER A 220 -1.04 -35.08 10.83
CA SER A 220 -0.87 -33.71 11.34
C SER A 220 -0.57 -33.73 12.83
N TYR A 221 0.11 -32.70 13.31
CA TYR A 221 0.31 -32.43 14.73
C TYR A 221 -0.17 -31.02 15.04
N HIS A 222 -1.06 -30.90 16.03
CA HIS A 222 -1.61 -29.60 16.41
C HIS A 222 -0.56 -28.75 17.13
N LEU A 223 -0.33 -27.55 16.60
CA LEU A 223 0.43 -26.45 17.18
C LEU A 223 -0.48 -25.22 17.16
N ASN A 224 -0.12 -24.16 17.90
CA ASN A 224 -0.98 -22.97 17.97
C ASN A 224 -1.01 -22.25 16.62
N ASP A 225 0.16 -21.90 16.07
CA ASP A 225 0.36 -21.30 14.76
C ASP A 225 1.75 -21.74 14.23
N ALA A 226 1.80 -22.94 13.61
CA ALA A 226 3.06 -23.47 13.09
C ALA A 226 3.61 -22.53 12.00
N TYR A 227 4.75 -21.89 12.26
CA TYR A 227 5.22 -20.75 11.47
C TYR A 227 6.40 -21.10 10.55
N ASN A 228 7.50 -21.60 11.13
CA ASN A 228 8.69 -21.92 10.35
C ASN A 228 9.32 -23.22 10.88
N MET A 229 10.07 -23.93 10.03
CA MET A 229 10.75 -25.14 10.43
C MET A 229 12.04 -25.41 9.67
N VAL A 230 12.91 -26.18 10.31
CA VAL A 230 14.04 -26.86 9.64
C VAL A 230 14.00 -28.35 9.95
N LYS A 231 14.42 -29.16 8.97
CA LYS A 231 14.62 -30.60 9.12
C LYS A 231 16.10 -30.95 9.05
N ARG A 232 16.58 -31.74 10.02
CA ARG A 232 17.92 -32.35 10.01
C ARG A 232 17.74 -33.85 10.19
N ASN A 233 18.04 -34.62 9.13
CA ASN A 233 17.75 -36.05 9.06
C ASN A 233 16.27 -36.34 9.36
N ASP A 234 16.00 -37.15 10.39
CA ASP A 234 14.67 -37.52 10.85
C ASP A 234 14.15 -36.61 11.97
N THR A 235 14.80 -35.48 12.27
CA THR A 235 14.39 -34.55 13.33
C THR A 235 13.92 -33.23 12.73
N GLY A 236 12.70 -32.81 13.12
CA GLY A 236 12.13 -31.51 12.76
C GLY A 236 12.19 -30.55 13.93
N TYR A 237 12.49 -29.30 13.65
CA TYR A 237 12.55 -28.20 14.60
C TYR A 237 11.56 -27.15 14.11
N VAL A 238 10.46 -26.96 14.83
CA VAL A 238 9.35 -26.10 14.41
C VAL A 238 9.22 -24.97 15.42
N VAL A 239 9.14 -23.76 14.91
CA VAL A 239 8.78 -22.58 15.72
C VAL A 239 7.29 -22.27 15.56
N ASP A 240 6.67 -21.95 16.69
CA ASP A 240 5.23 -21.73 16.84
C ASP A 240 4.97 -20.27 17.26
N PHE A 241 4.17 -19.57 16.46
CA PHE A 241 3.82 -18.18 16.65
C PHE A 241 2.59 -18.06 17.58
N GLY A 242 2.63 -17.15 18.55
CA GLY A 242 1.55 -17.02 19.53
C GLY A 242 0.63 -15.87 19.15
N ILE A 243 -0.53 -16.13 18.54
CA ILE A 243 -1.57 -15.11 18.37
C ILE A 243 -2.42 -15.01 19.64
N GLY A 244 -2.78 -13.80 20.05
CA GLY A 244 -3.80 -13.57 21.08
C GLY A 244 -3.40 -13.95 22.52
N GLY A 245 -2.10 -13.99 22.83
CA GLY A 245 -1.59 -14.32 24.17
C GLY A 245 -1.32 -15.81 24.41
N THR A 246 -1.24 -16.62 23.35
CA THR A 246 -0.80 -18.02 23.40
C THR A 246 0.72 -18.13 23.53
N SER A 247 1.20 -19.28 24.05
CA SER A 247 2.63 -19.50 24.28
C SER A 247 3.39 -19.76 22.98
N THR A 248 4.47 -19.01 22.74
CA THR A 248 5.41 -19.23 21.64
C THR A 248 6.47 -20.26 22.01
N SER A 249 6.94 -21.06 21.04
CA SER A 249 7.88 -22.14 21.35
C SER A 249 8.75 -22.58 20.18
N LEU A 250 9.88 -23.21 20.51
CA LEU A 250 10.57 -24.17 19.65
C LEU A 250 10.16 -25.59 20.07
N THR A 251 9.54 -26.33 19.17
CA THR A 251 9.13 -27.73 19.38
C THR A 251 9.95 -28.67 18.48
N ILE A 252 10.47 -29.75 19.08
CA ILE A 252 11.32 -30.73 18.42
C ILE A 252 10.51 -32.01 18.17
N PHE A 253 10.53 -32.50 16.93
CA PHE A 253 9.78 -33.66 16.47
C PHE A 253 10.70 -34.76 15.93
N ASN A 254 10.33 -36.01 16.18
CA ASN A 254 10.80 -37.15 15.43
C ASN A 254 9.88 -37.34 14.22
N LEU A 255 10.49 -37.35 13.03
CA LEU A 255 9.86 -37.44 11.73
C LEU A 255 10.25 -38.73 10.97
N LYS A 256 10.88 -39.69 11.65
CA LYS A 256 11.38 -40.94 11.05
C LYS A 256 10.27 -41.82 10.49
N ASP A 257 9.19 -41.99 11.26
CA ASP A 257 8.05 -42.81 10.87
C ASP A 257 6.89 -41.91 10.44
N TYR A 258 6.86 -41.62 9.14
CA TYR A 258 5.84 -40.78 8.52
C TYR A 258 4.42 -41.38 8.65
N THR A 259 4.27 -42.68 8.92
CA THR A 259 2.96 -43.33 9.09
C THR A 259 2.35 -43.09 10.46
N GLN A 260 3.18 -42.84 11.48
CA GLN A 260 2.74 -42.46 12.82
C GLN A 260 2.55 -40.95 12.97
N GLY A 261 3.02 -40.18 11.98
CA GLY A 261 3.03 -38.73 11.98
C GLY A 261 4.09 -38.12 12.92
N PRO A 262 4.11 -36.79 13.05
CA PRO A 262 5.12 -36.11 13.87
C PRO A 262 5.00 -36.49 15.34
N ILE A 263 6.07 -37.05 15.92
CA ILE A 263 6.11 -37.40 17.34
C ILE A 263 6.91 -36.33 18.09
N ARG A 264 6.25 -35.57 18.96
CA ARG A 264 6.93 -34.56 19.79
C ARG A 264 7.95 -35.22 20.73
N ILE A 265 9.20 -34.78 20.63
CA ILE A 265 10.32 -35.21 21.49
C ILE A 265 10.41 -34.29 22.71
N GLY A 266 10.39 -32.98 22.49
CA GLY A 266 10.52 -31.96 23.53
C GLY A 266 10.16 -30.58 23.01
N SER A 267 10.09 -29.58 23.89
CA SER A 267 9.94 -28.18 23.50
C SER A 267 10.52 -27.24 24.54
N ILE A 268 10.75 -26.00 24.12
CA ILE A 268 11.12 -24.88 24.99
C ILE A 268 10.33 -23.64 24.57
N GLY A 269 9.84 -22.88 25.55
CA GLY A 269 9.18 -21.60 25.28
C GLY A 269 10.18 -20.54 24.83
N THR A 270 9.77 -19.69 23.90
CA THR A 270 10.52 -18.49 23.47
C THR A 270 10.03 -17.27 24.27
N LYS A 271 10.78 -16.16 24.25
CA LYS A 271 10.37 -14.94 24.96
C LYS A 271 9.37 -14.13 24.15
N ASN A 272 9.56 -14.10 22.84
CA ASN A 272 8.80 -13.26 21.94
C ASN A 272 8.17 -14.09 20.80
N GLN A 273 8.18 -13.59 19.57
CA GLN A 273 7.60 -14.21 18.38
C GLN A 273 8.71 -14.85 17.52
N PRO A 274 8.89 -16.18 17.57
CA PRO A 274 9.94 -16.83 16.80
C PRO A 274 9.57 -16.84 15.30
N ARG A 275 10.48 -16.36 14.46
CA ARG A 275 10.27 -16.19 13.01
C ARG A 275 10.98 -17.24 12.15
N ALA A 276 12.17 -17.65 12.58
CA ALA A 276 12.98 -18.63 11.87
C ALA A 276 13.82 -19.46 12.83
N VAL A 277 14.21 -20.66 12.39
CA VAL A 277 15.11 -21.56 13.13
C VAL A 277 16.07 -22.26 12.18
N ASP A 278 17.34 -22.35 12.59
CA ASP A 278 18.33 -23.21 11.95
C ASP A 278 19.17 -23.94 13.01
N VAL A 279 19.73 -25.08 12.62
CA VAL A 279 20.41 -26.02 13.51
C VAL A 279 21.81 -26.32 13.00
N ARG A 280 22.79 -26.13 13.88
CA ARG A 280 24.19 -26.50 13.68
C ARG A 280 24.68 -27.39 14.81
N GLY A 281 25.01 -28.63 14.48
CA GLY A 281 25.51 -29.60 15.46
C GLY A 281 24.51 -29.80 16.61
N ARG A 282 24.93 -29.46 17.83
CA ARG A 282 24.09 -29.61 19.05
C ARG A 282 23.30 -28.36 19.42
N TYR A 283 23.30 -27.32 18.58
CA TYR A 283 22.63 -26.06 18.90
C TYR A 283 21.59 -25.70 17.85
N ALA A 284 20.43 -25.25 18.32
CA ALA A 284 19.41 -24.59 17.51
C ALA A 284 19.46 -23.08 17.78
N TYR A 285 19.33 -22.29 16.72
CA TYR A 285 19.33 -20.84 16.76
C TYR A 285 17.98 -20.35 16.27
N VAL A 286 17.29 -19.56 17.10
CA VAL A 286 15.95 -19.08 16.83
C VAL A 286 15.97 -17.56 16.74
N ALA A 287 15.46 -17.03 15.63
CA ALA A 287 15.17 -15.61 15.47
C ALA A 287 13.92 -15.26 16.28
N ASP A 288 14.08 -14.73 17.50
CA ASP A 288 12.99 -14.45 18.44
C ASP A 288 12.59 -12.96 18.42
N TRP A 289 11.71 -12.60 17.47
CA TRP A 289 11.32 -11.23 17.15
C TRP A 289 10.34 -10.64 18.19
N ASN A 290 10.61 -9.45 18.72
CA ASN A 290 9.83 -8.84 19.80
C ASN A 290 8.62 -7.99 19.36
N GLY A 291 8.28 -7.97 18.07
CA GLY A 291 7.15 -7.18 17.56
C GLY A 291 7.38 -5.67 17.52
N HIS A 292 8.53 -5.18 17.99
CA HIS A 292 8.82 -3.75 18.11
C HIS A 292 10.22 -3.43 17.59
N ILE A 293 10.47 -2.14 17.37
CA ILE A 293 11.72 -1.59 16.84
C ILE A 293 12.90 -1.79 17.83
N ASP A 294 12.61 -2.10 19.11
CA ASP A 294 13.57 -1.96 20.22
C ASP A 294 13.96 -3.29 20.91
N LYS A 295 14.54 -4.26 20.17
CA LYS A 295 15.28 -5.49 20.64
C LYS A 295 14.57 -6.83 20.46
N GLY A 296 14.77 -7.50 19.32
CA GLY A 296 14.61 -8.95 19.23
C GLY A 296 15.91 -9.68 19.62
N ASP A 297 15.78 -10.91 20.11
CA ASP A 297 16.92 -11.71 20.59
C ASP A 297 17.22 -12.86 19.60
N LEU A 298 18.50 -13.19 19.40
CA LEU A 298 18.85 -14.51 18.87
C LEU A 298 18.91 -15.50 20.03
N MET A 299 17.93 -16.38 20.11
CA MET A 299 17.87 -17.42 21.15
C MET A 299 18.72 -18.61 20.74
N VAL A 300 19.70 -18.97 21.58
CA VAL A 300 20.59 -20.11 21.38
C VAL A 300 20.17 -21.24 22.31
N VAL A 301 19.85 -22.39 21.73
CA VAL A 301 19.28 -23.54 22.45
C VAL A 301 20.22 -24.73 22.30
N ASP A 302 20.69 -25.27 23.42
CA ASP A 302 21.37 -26.57 23.46
C ASP A 302 20.32 -27.69 23.32
N ILE A 303 20.47 -28.45 22.25
CA ILE A 303 19.59 -29.56 21.88
C ILE A 303 20.32 -30.91 21.99
N SER A 304 21.41 -31.00 22.76
CA SER A 304 22.09 -32.28 23.01
C SER A 304 21.16 -33.33 23.63
N ASN A 305 20.19 -32.88 24.43
CA ASN A 305 19.04 -33.68 24.82
C ASN A 305 17.76 -33.06 24.23
N PRO A 306 17.29 -33.51 23.06
CA PRO A 306 16.13 -32.92 22.40
C PRO A 306 14.81 -33.14 23.17
N ALA A 307 14.78 -34.03 24.16
CA ALA A 307 13.62 -34.19 25.04
C ALA A 307 13.52 -33.08 26.10
N THR A 308 14.64 -32.46 26.44
CA THR A 308 14.73 -31.35 27.41
C THR A 308 15.68 -30.27 26.88
N PRO A 309 15.32 -29.59 25.78
CA PRO A 309 16.16 -28.53 25.24
C PRO A 309 16.34 -27.39 26.25
N VAL A 310 17.52 -26.77 26.26
CA VAL A 310 17.87 -25.73 27.24
C VAL A 310 18.33 -24.47 26.51
N CYS A 311 17.72 -23.33 26.84
CA CYS A 311 18.23 -22.04 26.39
C CYS A 311 19.55 -21.73 27.09
N VAL A 312 20.62 -21.58 26.34
CA VAL A 312 21.96 -21.29 26.86
C VAL A 312 22.36 -19.84 26.68
N ASN A 313 21.74 -19.11 25.73
CA ASN A 313 22.01 -17.70 25.52
C ASN A 313 20.83 -16.97 24.84
N TYR A 314 20.71 -15.67 25.10
CA TYR A 314 19.94 -14.71 24.31
C TYR A 314 20.91 -13.64 23.83
N PHE A 315 21.35 -13.77 22.58
CA PHE A 315 22.31 -12.85 22.00
C PHE A 315 21.61 -11.56 21.55
N GLN A 316 22.11 -10.41 22.04
CA GLN A 316 21.57 -9.06 21.82
C GLN A 316 22.58 -8.10 21.18
N GLY A 317 23.71 -8.61 20.66
CA GLY A 317 24.85 -7.79 20.21
C GLY A 317 24.66 -7.12 18.85
N PHE A 318 23.43 -6.86 18.42
CA PHE A 318 23.13 -6.22 17.13
C PHE A 318 23.20 -4.69 17.26
N ILE A 319 23.81 -4.02 16.28
CA ILE A 319 23.83 -2.56 16.20
C ILE A 319 22.45 -2.08 15.71
N GLY A 320 21.83 -1.14 16.44
CA GLY A 320 20.62 -0.45 16.02
C GLY A 320 19.29 -1.12 16.40
N TYR A 321 18.23 -0.68 15.75
CA TYR A 321 16.83 -0.99 16.05
C TYR A 321 16.29 -2.14 15.19
N HIS A 322 16.90 -3.34 15.31
CA HIS A 322 16.77 -4.39 14.29
C HIS A 322 16.53 -5.77 14.91
N GLY A 323 15.29 -6.26 14.85
CA GLY A 323 14.94 -7.62 15.31
C GLY A 323 15.25 -8.69 14.25
N PRO A 324 15.73 -9.89 14.65
CA PRO A 324 16.02 -10.98 13.73
C PRO A 324 14.74 -11.52 13.10
N TYR A 325 14.77 -11.83 11.81
CA TYR A 325 13.59 -12.28 11.07
C TYR A 325 13.80 -13.64 10.39
N ASP A 326 14.83 -13.76 9.56
CA ASP A 326 15.26 -15.02 8.95
C ASP A 326 16.75 -15.25 9.21
N LEU A 327 17.18 -16.52 9.20
CA LEU A 327 18.57 -16.91 9.43
C LEU A 327 18.91 -18.20 8.70
N GLN A 328 20.14 -18.29 8.17
CA GLN A 328 20.70 -19.54 7.64
C GLN A 328 22.17 -19.65 8.02
N ILE A 329 22.61 -20.90 8.21
CA ILE A 329 23.96 -21.23 8.66
C ILE A 329 24.70 -22.04 7.59
N TYR A 330 25.90 -21.60 7.23
CA TYR A 330 26.87 -22.35 6.43
C TYR A 330 28.17 -22.54 7.23
N ASP A 331 28.47 -23.79 7.57
CA ASP A 331 29.53 -24.15 8.53
C ASP A 331 29.46 -23.29 9.81
N SER A 332 30.45 -22.44 10.09
CA SER A 332 30.50 -21.57 11.28
C SER A 332 30.01 -20.16 11.02
N ILE A 333 29.50 -19.86 9.82
CA ILE A 333 29.00 -18.53 9.45
C ILE A 333 27.47 -18.56 9.40
N MET A 334 26.86 -17.55 10.02
CA MET A 334 25.42 -17.31 9.94
C MET A 334 25.18 -15.99 9.22
N CYS A 335 24.26 -16.03 8.27
CA CYS A 335 23.61 -14.82 7.76
C CYS A 335 22.23 -14.70 8.40
N MET A 336 21.88 -13.50 8.81
CA MET A 336 20.62 -13.23 9.49
C MET A 336 20.03 -11.93 8.95
N SER A 337 18.80 -12.01 8.45
CA SER A 337 18.02 -10.84 8.07
C SER A 337 17.45 -10.15 9.30
N THR A 338 17.29 -8.84 9.20
CA THR A 338 16.69 -8.03 10.24
C THR A 338 15.58 -7.16 9.67
N PHE A 339 14.43 -7.15 10.35
CA PHE A 339 13.19 -6.56 9.83
C PHE A 339 13.21 -5.02 9.72
N TYR A 340 14.31 -4.34 10.04
CA TYR A 340 14.45 -2.89 9.82
C TYR A 340 15.89 -2.48 9.51
N GLY A 341 16.74 -3.43 9.10
CA GLY A 341 18.17 -3.18 8.99
C GLY A 341 18.91 -4.12 8.07
N ASN A 342 20.23 -3.97 8.10
CA ASN A 342 21.14 -4.74 7.27
C ASN A 342 21.19 -6.21 7.68
N THR A 343 21.64 -7.06 6.75
CA THR A 343 21.88 -8.47 7.02
C THR A 343 23.14 -8.62 7.87
N ALA A 344 23.01 -9.19 9.06
CA ALA A 344 24.12 -9.44 9.95
C ALA A 344 24.86 -10.71 9.54
N VAL A 345 26.19 -10.68 9.60
CA VAL A 345 27.08 -11.83 9.40
C VAL A 345 27.72 -12.16 10.75
N LEU A 346 27.47 -13.38 11.25
CA LEU A 346 27.93 -13.81 12.56
C LEU A 346 28.84 -15.04 12.47
N ASN A 347 29.83 -15.09 13.36
CA ASN A 347 30.66 -16.26 13.63
C ASN A 347 30.05 -17.11 14.75
N LEU A 348 29.97 -18.41 14.51
CA LEU A 348 29.47 -19.45 15.42
C LEU A 348 30.56 -20.44 15.86
N SER A 349 31.84 -20.05 15.75
CA SER A 349 32.97 -20.86 16.23
C SER A 349 32.84 -21.15 17.73
N ASP A 350 32.43 -20.15 18.52
CA ASP A 350 31.74 -20.38 19.79
C ASP A 350 30.24 -20.43 19.53
N SER A 351 29.68 -21.64 19.56
CA SER A 351 28.26 -21.87 19.26
C SER A 351 27.30 -21.39 20.37
N VAL A 352 27.81 -21.04 21.56
CA VAL A 352 27.00 -20.46 22.64
C VAL A 352 27.03 -18.93 22.58
N ASN A 353 28.17 -18.35 22.18
CA ASN A 353 28.38 -16.91 22.12
C ASN A 353 28.68 -16.46 20.68
N PRO A 354 27.65 -16.30 19.83
CA PRO A 354 27.83 -15.74 18.49
C PRO A 354 28.52 -14.38 18.53
N VAL A 355 29.36 -14.12 17.54
CA VAL A 355 30.05 -12.83 17.38
C VAL A 355 29.67 -12.22 16.05
N VAL A 356 29.18 -10.98 16.05
CA VAL A 356 28.95 -10.23 14.80
C VAL A 356 30.30 -9.90 14.18
N LEU A 357 30.52 -10.36 12.95
CA LEU A 357 31.72 -10.10 12.16
C LEU A 357 31.57 -8.84 11.30
N GLY A 358 30.35 -8.60 10.81
CA GLY A 358 30.04 -7.45 9.98
C GLY A 358 28.58 -7.44 9.53
N TYR A 359 28.27 -6.50 8.65
CA TYR A 359 26.94 -6.32 8.08
C TYR A 359 27.06 -6.18 6.56
N ILE A 360 26.18 -6.83 5.82
CA ILE A 360 25.98 -6.49 4.40
C ILE A 360 25.19 -5.19 4.38
N MET A 361 25.93 -4.08 4.31
CA MET A 361 25.38 -2.73 4.29
C MET A 361 24.80 -2.46 2.91
N SER A 362 23.49 -2.64 2.76
CA SER A 362 22.82 -2.04 1.61
C SER A 362 22.95 -0.53 1.75
N PRO A 363 23.31 0.22 0.67
CA PRO A 363 23.46 1.67 0.73
C PRO A 363 22.17 2.42 1.14
N LYS A 364 21.07 1.70 1.35
CA LYS A 364 19.71 2.16 1.50
C LYS A 364 19.04 1.23 2.56
N TYR A 365 18.51 1.75 3.68
CA TYR A 365 17.95 0.98 4.84
C TYR A 365 16.62 0.26 4.59
N GLY A 366 16.55 -1.07 4.45
CA GLY A 366 15.30 -1.79 4.17
C GLY A 366 15.05 -2.95 5.14
N ALA A 367 13.80 -3.42 5.23
CA ALA A 367 13.45 -4.55 6.09
C ALA A 367 13.71 -5.88 5.36
N THR A 368 14.72 -6.62 5.79
CA THR A 368 15.04 -7.91 5.14
C THR A 368 14.17 -9.02 5.72
N THR A 369 13.35 -9.66 4.89
CA THR A 369 12.32 -10.64 5.30
C THR A 369 12.80 -12.07 5.06
N GLY A 370 13.19 -12.41 3.84
CA GLY A 370 13.72 -13.73 3.51
C GLY A 370 15.17 -13.67 3.04
N LEU A 371 15.88 -14.80 3.19
CA LEU A 371 17.25 -14.92 2.71
C LEU A 371 17.56 -16.28 2.08
N ASP A 372 18.59 -16.30 1.24
CA ASP A 372 19.20 -17.53 0.73
C ASP A 372 20.72 -17.43 0.84
N LEU A 373 21.32 -18.31 1.63
CA LEU A 373 22.75 -18.37 1.86
C LEU A 373 23.37 -19.45 0.96
N GLN A 374 24.11 -19.02 -0.06
CA GLN A 374 24.86 -19.90 -0.94
C GLN A 374 26.31 -19.46 -0.94
N TRP A 375 27.12 -20.09 -0.09
CA TRP A 375 28.50 -19.70 0.11
C TRP A 375 29.25 -19.46 -1.23
N PRO A 376 29.88 -18.28 -1.42
CA PRO A 376 30.13 -17.20 -0.46
C PRO A 376 29.15 -16.01 -0.55
N TYR A 377 27.92 -16.20 -1.03
CA TYR A 377 26.93 -15.14 -1.21
C TYR A 377 25.74 -15.28 -0.28
N CYS A 378 25.22 -14.15 0.19
CA CYS A 378 23.93 -14.06 0.86
C CYS A 378 22.99 -13.20 0.02
N TYR A 379 21.88 -13.80 -0.40
CA TYR A 379 20.82 -13.16 -1.15
C TYR A 379 19.68 -12.81 -0.20
N THR A 380 19.08 -11.63 -0.32
CA THR A 380 17.97 -11.22 0.55
C THR A 380 16.82 -10.62 -0.22
N ALA A 381 15.61 -10.89 0.27
CA ALA A 381 14.38 -10.19 -0.07
C ALA A 381 14.22 -8.99 0.87
N ASP A 382 14.15 -7.78 0.32
CA ASP A 382 14.10 -6.52 1.06
C ASP A 382 12.77 -5.78 0.85
N TYR A 383 12.06 -5.52 1.94
CA TYR A 383 10.75 -4.86 2.00
C TYR A 383 10.83 -3.49 1.31
N GLY A 384 10.06 -3.34 0.23
CA GLY A 384 10.02 -2.11 -0.56
C GLY A 384 11.21 -1.90 -1.50
N ARG A 385 12.21 -2.80 -1.56
CA ARG A 385 13.42 -2.58 -2.37
C ARG A 385 13.95 -3.78 -3.14
N GLY A 386 13.27 -4.92 -3.10
CA GLY A 386 13.49 -6.01 -4.03
C GLY A 386 14.51 -7.04 -3.56
N MET A 387 15.50 -7.35 -4.39
CA MET A 387 16.49 -8.38 -4.11
C MET A 387 17.87 -7.76 -3.94
N GLN A 388 18.62 -8.17 -2.91
CA GLN A 388 20.00 -7.75 -2.69
C GLN A 388 20.95 -8.93 -2.65
N VAL A 389 22.21 -8.67 -2.99
CA VAL A 389 23.30 -9.66 -2.99
C VAL A 389 24.50 -9.11 -2.24
N GLY A 390 24.93 -9.85 -1.22
CA GLY A 390 26.17 -9.59 -0.50
C GLY A 390 27.20 -10.70 -0.70
N ASP A 391 28.46 -10.31 -0.90
CA ASP A 391 29.63 -11.19 -0.85
C ASP A 391 30.13 -11.27 0.59
N ILE A 392 30.18 -12.50 1.12
CA ILE A 392 30.67 -12.84 2.45
C ILE A 392 31.90 -13.74 2.40
N SER A 393 32.61 -13.79 1.27
CA SER A 393 33.88 -14.54 1.12
C SER A 393 34.93 -14.11 2.14
N ASN A 394 34.88 -12.84 2.57
CA ASN A 394 35.50 -12.36 3.80
C ASN A 394 34.41 -11.97 4.82
N PRO A 395 34.03 -12.86 5.74
CA PRO A 395 32.96 -12.60 6.71
C PRO A 395 33.22 -11.42 7.66
N GLU A 396 34.48 -11.04 7.89
CA GLU A 396 34.87 -9.87 8.70
C GLU A 396 34.73 -8.55 7.94
N ASN A 397 34.60 -8.61 6.61
CA ASN A 397 34.35 -7.44 5.77
C ASN A 397 33.34 -7.77 4.66
N PRO A 398 32.07 -8.08 4.99
CA PRO A 398 31.03 -8.35 4.00
C PRO A 398 30.86 -7.17 3.03
N GLN A 399 30.72 -7.45 1.75
CA GLN A 399 30.54 -6.43 0.71
C GLN A 399 29.16 -6.53 0.08
N PHE A 400 28.47 -5.40 -0.04
CA PHE A 400 27.30 -5.32 -0.91
C PHE A 400 27.77 -5.30 -2.37
N LEU A 401 27.35 -6.29 -3.16
CA LEU A 401 27.71 -6.38 -4.57
C LEU A 401 26.71 -5.64 -5.47
N GLY A 402 25.45 -5.63 -5.09
CA GLY A 402 24.38 -5.08 -5.91
C GLY A 402 23.04 -5.72 -5.59
N GLY A 403 22.06 -5.44 -6.44
CA GLY A 403 20.72 -5.96 -6.29
C GLY A 403 19.78 -5.38 -7.33
N PHE A 404 18.57 -5.92 -7.37
CA PHE A 404 17.46 -5.31 -8.09
C PHE A 404 16.62 -4.50 -7.13
N SER A 405 16.48 -3.20 -7.39
CA SER A 405 15.42 -2.42 -6.75
C SER A 405 14.31 -2.15 -7.74
N PHE A 406 13.08 -2.44 -7.32
CA PHE A 406 11.88 -2.12 -8.07
C PHE A 406 11.62 -0.60 -8.12
N PHE A 407 12.35 0.18 -7.31
CA PHE A 407 12.21 1.63 -7.21
C PHE A 407 13.57 2.35 -7.23
N ALA A 408 13.60 3.56 -7.79
CA ALA A 408 14.83 4.34 -7.93
C ALA A 408 15.34 4.96 -6.61
N ASP A 409 14.49 5.13 -5.59
CA ASP A 409 14.84 5.79 -4.33
C ASP A 409 14.32 5.10 -3.05
N ASN A 410 14.74 5.64 -1.89
CA ASN A 410 14.93 4.94 -0.62
C ASN A 410 13.75 4.99 0.36
N SER A 411 12.55 5.35 -0.06
CA SER A 411 11.47 5.64 0.91
C SER A 411 10.21 4.82 0.73
N ILE A 412 10.14 3.96 -0.27
CA ILE A 412 8.83 3.51 -0.75
C ILE A 412 8.38 2.24 -0.04
N SER A 413 7.46 2.42 0.89
CA SER A 413 6.48 1.39 1.20
C SER A 413 5.34 1.55 0.22
N ILE A 414 5.05 0.53 -0.59
CA ILE A 414 4.24 0.58 -1.82
C ILE A 414 2.73 0.61 -1.52
N PHE A 415 2.33 1.20 -0.39
CA PHE A 415 0.97 1.12 0.11
C PHE A 415 0.02 2.10 -0.58
N ASP A 416 0.51 3.07 -1.36
CA ASP A 416 -0.30 4.24 -1.72
C ASP A 416 -0.28 4.57 -3.23
N LEU A 417 -0.87 3.71 -4.07
CA LEU A 417 -1.44 4.17 -5.34
C LEU A 417 -2.70 4.97 -5.04
N THR A 418 -2.59 6.27 -4.85
CA THR A 418 -3.66 7.06 -4.21
C THR A 418 -4.73 7.56 -5.17
N THR A 419 -4.39 7.88 -6.42
CA THR A 419 -5.30 8.59 -7.32
C THR A 419 -4.89 8.51 -8.79
N MET A 420 -5.89 8.55 -9.68
CA MET A 420 -5.72 8.60 -11.13
C MET A 420 -6.69 9.60 -11.77
N MET A 421 -6.27 10.17 -12.88
CA MET A 421 -7.12 10.97 -13.77
C MET A 421 -6.92 10.58 -15.22
N VAL A 422 -7.99 10.63 -16.01
CA VAL A 422 -7.98 10.31 -17.45
C VAL A 422 -8.30 11.58 -18.22
N ARG A 423 -7.51 11.87 -19.27
CA ARG A 423 -7.72 13.01 -20.17
C ARG A 423 -7.49 12.59 -21.61
N GLY A 424 -8.58 12.37 -22.33
CA GLY A 424 -8.54 11.88 -23.71
C GLY A 424 -7.85 10.52 -23.80
N ASN A 425 -6.79 10.43 -24.61
CA ASN A 425 -6.04 9.19 -24.83
C ASN A 425 -4.94 8.94 -23.78
N TYR A 426 -4.88 9.75 -22.72
CA TYR A 426 -3.85 9.63 -21.68
C TYR A 426 -4.47 9.42 -20.31
N ALA A 427 -3.85 8.57 -19.50
CA ALA A 427 -4.12 8.46 -18.08
C ALA A 427 -2.89 8.92 -17.29
N TYR A 428 -3.14 9.62 -16.18
CA TYR A 428 -2.13 10.08 -15.24
C TYR A 428 -2.41 9.39 -13.92
N VAL A 429 -1.43 8.64 -13.44
CA VAL A 429 -1.53 7.84 -12.23
C VAL A 429 -0.45 8.30 -11.29
N PHE A 430 -0.81 8.64 -10.05
CA PHE A 430 0.22 8.86 -9.03
C PHE A 430 0.70 7.50 -8.52
N VAL A 431 2.01 7.30 -8.57
CA VAL A 431 2.69 6.13 -8.01
C VAL A 431 3.74 6.62 -7.05
N GLN A 432 3.62 6.27 -5.77
CA GLN A 432 4.62 6.61 -4.77
C GLN A 432 6.00 6.09 -5.21
N GLY A 433 6.98 6.99 -5.30
CA GLY A 433 8.29 6.72 -5.88
C GLY A 433 8.47 7.30 -7.29
N PRO A 434 7.97 6.66 -8.36
CA PRO A 434 8.01 7.22 -9.71
C PRO A 434 7.35 8.60 -9.83
N GLY A 435 6.43 8.93 -8.93
CA GLY A 435 5.67 10.17 -8.91
C GLY A 435 4.47 10.12 -9.85
N LEU A 436 4.24 11.18 -10.60
CA LEU A 436 3.19 11.19 -11.62
C LEU A 436 3.65 10.37 -12.82
N VAL A 437 2.95 9.28 -13.11
CA VAL A 437 3.18 8.42 -14.28
C VAL A 437 2.15 8.75 -15.35
N SER A 438 2.62 8.93 -16.57
CA SER A 438 1.77 9.15 -17.76
C SER A 438 1.68 7.88 -18.59
N LEU A 439 0.45 7.57 -19.02
CA LEU A 439 0.10 6.36 -19.75
C LEU A 439 -0.61 6.74 -21.06
N ASP A 440 -0.21 6.14 -22.17
CA ASP A 440 -1.04 6.07 -23.39
C ASP A 440 -2.10 5.00 -23.18
N VAL A 441 -3.36 5.39 -23.27
CA VAL A 441 -4.53 4.52 -23.10
C VAL A 441 -5.41 4.49 -24.35
N THR A 442 -4.83 4.80 -25.51
CA THR A 442 -5.54 4.72 -26.81
C THR A 442 -6.08 3.30 -27.06
N ASP A 443 -5.31 2.26 -26.70
CA ASP A 443 -5.83 0.90 -26.52
C ASP A 443 -6.09 0.67 -25.02
N PRO A 444 -7.34 0.74 -24.55
CA PRO A 444 -7.68 0.61 -23.13
C PRO A 444 -7.42 -0.80 -22.57
N THR A 445 -7.11 -1.79 -23.41
CA THR A 445 -6.73 -3.13 -22.93
C THR A 445 -5.22 -3.29 -22.75
N LYS A 446 -4.44 -2.33 -23.24
CA LYS A 446 -2.98 -2.36 -23.30
C LYS A 446 -2.39 -0.97 -23.07
N PRO A 447 -2.50 -0.42 -21.84
CA PRO A 447 -1.87 0.84 -21.52
C PRO A 447 -0.35 0.76 -21.68
N ILE A 448 0.25 1.84 -22.19
CA ILE A 448 1.69 1.95 -22.42
C ILE A 448 2.22 3.11 -21.57
N VAL A 449 3.23 2.87 -20.76
CA VAL A 449 3.88 3.96 -20.02
C VAL A 449 4.67 4.83 -20.98
N LEU A 450 4.49 6.14 -20.84
CA LEU A 450 5.15 7.13 -21.67
C LEU A 450 6.30 7.81 -20.93
N ASP A 451 6.06 8.28 -19.71
CA ASP A 451 7.05 8.99 -18.89
C ASP A 451 6.60 9.13 -17.42
N TYR A 452 7.51 9.50 -16.53
CA TYR A 452 7.26 9.72 -15.10
C TYR A 452 8.17 10.81 -14.51
N ASP A 453 7.66 11.56 -13.53
CA ASP A 453 8.28 12.81 -13.07
C ASP A 453 9.29 12.67 -11.91
N ASN A 454 9.49 11.45 -11.39
CA ASN A 454 10.42 11.11 -10.30
C ASN A 454 10.18 11.87 -9.00
N ILE A 455 8.95 12.30 -8.73
CA ILE A 455 8.61 12.94 -7.47
C ILE A 455 8.21 11.88 -6.44
N THR A 456 9.04 11.74 -5.39
CA THR A 456 9.01 10.56 -4.50
C THR A 456 8.29 10.79 -3.17
N GLN A 457 7.66 11.96 -3.01
CA GLN A 457 6.92 12.34 -1.80
C GLN A 457 5.44 11.96 -1.91
N ASP A 458 4.80 11.71 -0.77
CA ASP A 458 3.41 11.24 -0.71
C ASP A 458 2.45 12.29 -1.24
N VAL A 459 1.60 11.91 -2.20
CA VAL A 459 0.54 12.73 -2.77
C VAL A 459 -0.81 12.15 -2.35
N TYR A 460 -1.63 12.97 -1.68
CA TYR A 460 -2.97 12.57 -1.25
C TYR A 460 -4.02 12.78 -2.33
N ALA A 461 -3.85 13.85 -3.10
CA ALA A 461 -4.75 14.23 -4.17
C ALA A 461 -3.98 15.02 -5.23
N PHE A 462 -4.45 14.97 -6.46
CA PHE A 462 -4.02 15.89 -7.49
C PHE A 462 -5.19 16.23 -8.40
N ASP A 463 -5.07 17.39 -9.04
CA ASP A 463 -5.97 17.81 -10.09
C ASP A 463 -5.20 18.41 -11.28
N ILE A 464 -5.85 18.43 -12.44
CA ILE A 464 -5.25 18.88 -13.70
C ILE A 464 -5.99 20.13 -14.20
N ASP A 465 -5.26 21.24 -14.34
CA ASP A 465 -5.72 22.42 -15.06
C ASP A 465 -4.80 22.71 -16.26
N GLY A 466 -5.41 22.83 -17.44
CA GLY A 466 -4.68 23.17 -18.66
C GLY A 466 -3.59 22.17 -19.01
N ASN A 467 -2.33 22.55 -18.83
CA ASN A 467 -1.14 21.74 -19.11
C ASN A 467 -0.38 21.35 -17.84
N TYR A 468 -0.98 21.50 -16.66
CA TYR A 468 -0.29 21.28 -15.40
C TYR A 468 -1.09 20.35 -14.49
N ALA A 469 -0.37 19.46 -13.81
CA ALA A 469 -0.89 18.66 -12.71
C ALA A 469 -0.42 19.26 -11.39
N TYR A 470 -1.37 19.56 -10.49
CA TYR A 470 -1.13 20.14 -9.17
C TYR A 470 -1.40 19.09 -8.11
N LYS A 471 -0.37 18.70 -7.36
CA LYS A 471 -0.39 17.56 -6.45
C LYS A 471 -0.25 18.05 -5.01
N ALA A 472 -1.23 17.75 -4.17
CA ALA A 472 -1.23 18.01 -2.75
C ALA A 472 -0.37 16.97 -2.02
N SER A 473 0.72 17.40 -1.37
CA SER A 473 1.69 16.52 -0.72
C SER A 473 1.77 16.71 0.81
N GLN A 474 2.20 15.65 1.50
CA GLN A 474 2.33 15.59 2.96
C GLN A 474 3.34 16.58 3.54
N ASP A 475 4.32 17.04 2.76
CA ASP A 475 5.41 17.89 3.24
C ASP A 475 5.12 19.40 3.15
N PHE A 476 3.84 19.77 3.19
CA PHE A 476 3.35 21.15 3.10
C PHE A 476 3.64 21.78 1.74
N ARG A 477 3.52 21.01 0.65
CA ARG A 477 3.73 21.49 -0.71
C ARG A 477 2.56 21.17 -1.64
N ILE A 478 2.35 22.07 -2.59
CA ILE A 478 1.71 21.74 -3.87
C ILE A 478 2.83 21.55 -4.89
N GLN A 479 3.03 20.31 -5.32
CA GLN A 479 3.98 19.98 -6.37
C GLN A 479 3.33 20.16 -7.73
N ILE A 480 4.12 20.60 -8.70
CA ILE A 480 3.57 20.98 -10.01
C ILE A 480 4.38 20.32 -11.11
N THR A 481 3.67 19.65 -12.01
CA THR A 481 4.27 19.00 -13.18
C THR A 481 3.64 19.54 -14.45
N ASP A 482 4.44 20.06 -15.36
CA ASP A 482 4.02 20.37 -16.73
C ASP A 482 3.82 19.05 -17.50
N ILE A 483 2.57 18.83 -17.89
CA ILE A 483 2.07 17.65 -18.61
C ILE A 483 1.71 17.99 -20.07
N SER A 484 2.19 19.12 -20.60
CA SER A 484 1.93 19.53 -22.00
C SER A 484 2.40 18.50 -23.03
N ASN A 485 3.43 17.74 -22.68
CA ASN A 485 3.88 16.56 -23.42
C ASN A 485 3.87 15.34 -22.48
N PRO A 486 2.94 14.38 -22.64
CA PRO A 486 2.88 13.19 -21.81
C PRO A 486 4.05 12.21 -22.06
N ARG A 487 4.99 12.51 -22.97
CA ARG A 487 6.24 11.75 -23.16
C ARG A 487 7.47 12.47 -22.59
N ASP A 488 7.25 13.60 -21.92
CA ASP A 488 8.30 14.49 -21.39
C ASP A 488 7.68 15.36 -20.27
N LEU A 489 7.36 14.71 -19.15
CA LEU A 489 6.83 15.32 -17.94
C LEU A 489 7.91 16.17 -17.28
N LYS A 490 7.57 17.41 -16.93
CA LYS A 490 8.54 18.35 -16.35
C LYS A 490 8.06 18.85 -15.00
N PRO A 491 8.65 18.37 -13.89
CA PRO A 491 8.57 19.07 -12.62
C PRO A 491 8.96 20.54 -12.80
N ILE A 492 8.13 21.43 -12.28
CA ILE A 492 8.45 22.86 -12.15
C ILE A 492 8.46 23.23 -10.66
N PRO A 493 8.94 24.42 -10.26
CA PRO A 493 9.08 24.75 -8.85
C PRO A 493 7.79 24.57 -8.05
N ASP A 494 7.90 23.86 -6.93
CA ASP A 494 6.79 23.62 -6.00
C ASP A 494 6.33 24.92 -5.31
N PHE A 495 5.09 24.91 -4.82
CA PHE A 495 4.55 25.95 -3.95
C PHE A 495 4.48 25.45 -2.50
N TYR A 496 5.09 26.18 -1.57
CA TYR A 496 5.03 25.86 -0.14
C TYR A 496 3.74 26.39 0.49
N MET A 497 2.96 25.48 1.07
CA MET A 497 1.76 25.78 1.83
C MET A 497 2.09 26.04 3.30
N PRO A 498 1.32 26.90 3.98
CA PRO A 498 1.45 27.10 5.43
C PRO A 498 0.90 25.93 6.25
N GLY A 499 0.10 25.04 5.64
CA GLY A 499 -0.49 23.85 6.26
C GLY A 499 -0.54 22.67 5.27
N LYS A 500 -1.04 21.54 5.76
CA LYS A 500 -1.03 20.26 5.01
C LYS A 500 -2.19 20.26 4.02
N ALA A 501 -1.87 20.05 2.74
CA ALA A 501 -2.90 19.92 1.70
C ALA A 501 -3.42 18.48 1.65
N ASN A 502 -4.68 18.26 2.02
CA ASN A 502 -5.33 16.94 1.98
C ASN A 502 -6.05 16.68 0.66
N ASP A 503 -6.60 17.74 0.04
CA ASP A 503 -7.29 17.66 -1.25
C ASP A 503 -7.12 18.97 -2.03
N ILE A 504 -7.21 18.88 -3.36
CA ILE A 504 -7.04 20.02 -4.28
C ILE A 504 -7.99 19.88 -5.46
N VAL A 505 -8.70 20.98 -5.75
CA VAL A 505 -9.52 21.12 -6.95
C VAL A 505 -9.12 22.40 -7.67
N THR A 506 -8.92 22.29 -8.97
CA THR A 506 -8.50 23.37 -9.86
C THR A 506 -9.65 23.78 -10.78
N ARG A 507 -9.72 25.07 -11.06
CA ARG A 507 -10.68 25.62 -12.00
C ARG A 507 -10.15 26.91 -12.60
N GLU A 508 -9.93 26.87 -13.91
CA GLU A 508 -9.45 28.00 -14.70
C GLU A 508 -8.08 28.48 -14.23
N ASN A 509 -8.03 29.51 -13.39
CA ASN A 509 -6.78 30.08 -12.87
C ASN A 509 -6.71 30.00 -11.35
N LEU A 510 -7.59 29.21 -10.71
CA LEU A 510 -7.61 29.07 -9.26
C LEU A 510 -7.46 27.61 -8.85
N ALA A 511 -6.71 27.39 -7.79
CA ALA A 511 -6.71 26.14 -7.05
C ALA A 511 -7.33 26.35 -5.67
N TYR A 512 -8.18 25.41 -5.26
CA TYR A 512 -8.89 25.40 -4.00
C TYR A 512 -8.41 24.18 -3.22
N VAL A 513 -7.83 24.43 -2.05
CA VAL A 513 -7.11 23.42 -1.28
C VAL A 513 -7.80 23.23 0.06
N ALA A 514 -8.10 21.97 0.39
CA ALA A 514 -8.44 21.56 1.75
C ALA A 514 -7.12 21.53 2.54
N ASP A 515 -6.90 22.56 3.35
CA ASP A 515 -5.65 22.85 4.06
C ASP A 515 -5.80 22.50 5.55
N ASP A 516 -6.11 21.24 5.84
CA ASP A 516 -6.09 20.68 7.19
C ASP A 516 -6.81 21.57 8.22
N SER A 517 -6.17 21.93 9.33
CA SER A 517 -6.68 22.85 10.36
C SER A 517 -6.91 24.30 9.90
N ALA A 518 -6.40 24.69 8.73
CA ALA A 518 -6.60 26.03 8.16
C ALA A 518 -7.87 26.14 7.30
N GLY A 519 -8.55 25.02 7.01
CA GLY A 519 -9.82 25.00 6.30
C GLY A 519 -9.67 25.04 4.78
N LEU A 520 -10.16 26.11 4.14
CA LEU A 520 -10.02 26.33 2.69
C LEU A 520 -8.93 27.36 2.41
N LYS A 521 -8.02 27.05 1.49
CA LYS A 521 -7.15 28.02 0.82
C LYS A 521 -7.51 28.15 -0.66
N ILE A 522 -7.40 29.37 -1.17
CA ILE A 522 -7.62 29.68 -2.58
C ILE A 522 -6.33 30.30 -3.12
N LEU A 523 -5.77 29.67 -4.16
CA LEU A 523 -4.52 30.04 -4.79
C LEU A 523 -4.79 30.54 -6.20
N ASP A 524 -4.11 31.61 -6.61
CA ASP A 524 -4.00 31.97 -8.03
C ASP A 524 -2.89 31.13 -8.67
N ILE A 525 -3.29 30.36 -9.69
CA ILE A 525 -2.44 29.44 -10.47
C ILE A 525 -2.32 29.88 -11.93
N SER A 526 -2.74 31.12 -12.28
CA SER A 526 -2.64 31.67 -13.64
C SER A 526 -1.21 31.66 -14.19
N ASP A 527 -0.23 31.81 -13.32
CA ASP A 527 1.17 31.48 -13.58
C ASP A 527 1.63 30.37 -12.62
N PRO A 528 1.77 29.12 -13.10
CA PRO A 528 2.16 28.00 -12.24
C PRO A 528 3.59 28.12 -11.71
N ARG A 529 4.42 29.03 -12.22
CA ARG A 529 5.74 29.35 -11.65
C ARG A 529 5.69 30.44 -10.59
N ASN A 530 4.52 31.06 -10.39
CA ASN A 530 4.31 32.16 -9.46
C ASN A 530 2.93 32.08 -8.79
N ILE A 531 2.70 30.95 -8.10
CA ILE A 531 1.49 30.74 -7.32
C ILE A 531 1.49 31.64 -6.09
N HIS A 532 0.32 32.18 -5.74
CA HIS A 532 0.12 32.92 -4.49
C HIS A 532 -1.28 32.74 -3.94
N ILE A 533 -1.40 32.85 -2.61
CA ILE A 533 -2.69 32.76 -1.92
C ILE A 533 -3.49 34.05 -2.18
N VAL A 534 -4.72 33.91 -2.67
CA VAL A 534 -5.65 35.03 -2.90
C VAL A 534 -6.80 35.08 -1.90
N GLY A 535 -7.11 33.95 -1.25
CA GLY A 535 -8.17 33.87 -0.27
C GLY A 535 -8.04 32.69 0.68
N HIS A 536 -8.77 32.76 1.79
CA HIS A 536 -8.90 31.67 2.73
C HIS A 536 -10.25 31.74 3.44
N TYR A 537 -10.74 30.58 3.88
CA TYR A 537 -11.88 30.47 4.76
C TYR A 537 -11.54 29.49 5.88
N ASN A 538 -11.41 30.01 7.11
CA ASN A 538 -10.98 29.26 8.30
C ASN A 538 -12.06 29.20 9.39
N ASP A 539 -13.25 29.76 9.14
CA ASP A 539 -14.44 29.57 9.99
C ASP A 539 -15.15 28.25 9.63
N ILE A 540 -14.31 27.22 9.45
CA ILE A 540 -14.65 25.81 9.32
C ILE A 540 -14.49 25.16 10.71
N TYR A 541 -14.82 25.92 11.77
CA TYR A 541 -14.45 25.56 13.14
C TYR A 541 -15.37 24.45 13.69
N PHE A 542 -15.13 23.22 13.25
CA PHE A 542 -15.82 22.00 13.67
C PHE A 542 -15.26 21.42 14.97
N GLY A 543 -14.94 22.28 15.94
CA GLY A 543 -14.41 21.81 17.23
C GLY A 543 -12.97 21.30 17.21
N GLY A 544 -12.17 21.69 16.19
CA GLY A 544 -10.74 21.38 16.09
C GLY A 544 -10.40 20.23 15.13
N GLN A 545 -11.20 20.02 14.09
CA GLN A 545 -11.02 18.95 13.10
C GLN A 545 -10.55 19.50 11.74
N GLU A 546 -9.90 18.65 10.95
CA GLU A 546 -9.14 18.97 9.74
C GLU A 546 -10.03 18.91 8.48
N ALA A 547 -9.85 19.84 7.53
CA ALA A 547 -10.49 19.77 6.21
C ALA A 547 -9.84 18.66 5.38
N MET A 548 -10.65 17.73 4.88
CA MET A 548 -10.17 16.48 4.29
C MET A 548 -10.43 16.39 2.79
N SER A 549 -11.56 16.91 2.31
CA SER A 549 -11.92 16.84 0.90
C SER A 549 -12.70 18.07 0.44
N ILE A 550 -12.61 18.37 -0.84
CA ILE A 550 -13.28 19.51 -1.46
C ILE A 550 -13.78 19.17 -2.86
N ASP A 551 -14.94 19.72 -3.23
CA ASP A 551 -15.38 19.80 -4.62
C ASP A 551 -16.21 21.06 -4.88
N ILE A 552 -16.28 21.48 -6.14
CA ILE A 552 -16.77 22.81 -6.54
C ILE A 552 -17.82 22.73 -7.63
N GLU A 553 -18.94 23.42 -7.40
CA GLU A 553 -19.98 23.67 -8.40
C GLU A 553 -20.29 25.17 -8.49
N ASP A 554 -20.17 25.73 -9.70
CA ASP A 554 -20.42 27.15 -9.97
C ASP A 554 -19.62 28.10 -9.07
N THR A 555 -20.26 28.68 -8.07
CA THR A 555 -19.63 29.61 -7.12
C THR A 555 -19.66 29.06 -5.70
N LEU A 556 -19.88 27.75 -5.54
CA LEU A 556 -19.93 27.08 -4.25
C LEU A 556 -18.85 26.02 -4.16
N ALA A 557 -18.08 26.06 -3.07
CA ALA A 557 -17.21 24.98 -2.63
C ALA A 557 -17.91 24.19 -1.53
N CYS A 558 -17.92 22.87 -1.64
CA CYS A 558 -18.36 21.97 -0.59
C CYS A 558 -17.12 21.30 0.00
N ILE A 559 -16.94 21.44 1.31
CA ILE A 559 -15.75 20.96 2.03
C ILE A 559 -16.20 19.94 3.07
N GLY A 560 -15.57 18.77 3.06
CA GLY A 560 -15.81 17.69 4.02
C GLY A 560 -14.75 17.64 5.11
N ASP A 561 -15.16 17.24 6.31
CA ASP A 561 -14.30 17.04 7.47
C ASP A 561 -14.73 15.81 8.31
N PHE A 562 -14.25 15.70 9.56
CA PHE A 562 -14.63 14.65 10.51
C PHE A 562 -16.05 14.79 11.12
N SER A 563 -16.84 15.79 10.72
CA SER A 563 -18.12 16.10 11.34
C SER A 563 -19.27 16.33 10.35
N GLY A 564 -18.93 16.52 9.07
CA GLY A 564 -19.87 16.64 7.97
C GLY A 564 -19.35 17.55 6.86
N MET A 565 -20.27 18.22 6.16
CA MET A 565 -19.99 19.04 5.00
C MET A 565 -20.32 20.52 5.26
N GLN A 566 -19.45 21.43 4.82
CA GLN A 566 -19.72 22.87 4.79
C GLN A 566 -19.80 23.40 3.36
N VAL A 567 -20.79 24.26 3.11
CA VAL A 567 -20.98 24.96 1.83
C VAL A 567 -20.45 26.38 1.97
N VAL A 568 -19.52 26.75 1.10
CA VAL A 568 -18.85 28.06 1.08
C VAL A 568 -19.08 28.74 -0.26
N ASN A 569 -19.57 29.98 -0.23
CA ASN A 569 -19.63 30.84 -1.39
C ASN A 569 -18.24 31.37 -1.74
N ILE A 570 -17.79 31.06 -2.94
CA ILE A 570 -16.48 31.45 -3.50
C ILE A 570 -16.63 32.37 -4.71
N LYS A 571 -17.79 33.04 -4.87
CA LYS A 571 -18.03 34.00 -5.97
C LYS A 571 -17.00 35.13 -5.98
N ASP A 572 -16.63 35.61 -4.79
CA ASP A 572 -15.43 36.43 -4.60
C ASP A 572 -14.36 35.53 -3.96
N PRO A 573 -13.38 35.02 -4.73
CA PRO A 573 -12.35 34.13 -4.20
C PRO A 573 -11.43 34.82 -3.18
N THR A 574 -11.43 36.15 -3.09
CA THR A 574 -10.66 36.89 -2.09
C THR A 574 -11.40 37.04 -0.76
N HIS A 575 -12.73 36.89 -0.77
CA HIS A 575 -13.60 36.96 0.41
C HIS A 575 -14.63 35.82 0.39
N PRO A 576 -14.19 34.56 0.55
CA PRO A 576 -15.11 33.43 0.65
C PRO A 576 -16.01 33.55 1.90
N VAL A 577 -17.28 33.13 1.76
CA VAL A 577 -18.30 33.26 2.81
C VAL A 577 -18.99 31.93 3.05
N GLY A 578 -18.94 31.41 4.28
CA GLY A 578 -19.71 30.24 4.68
C GLY A 578 -21.22 30.48 4.59
N LEU A 579 -21.96 29.51 4.05
CA LEU A 579 -23.41 29.58 3.88
C LEU A 579 -24.12 28.63 4.85
N GLY A 580 -24.04 27.33 4.59
CA GLY A 580 -24.72 26.29 5.33
C GLY A 580 -23.81 25.11 5.63
N ARG A 581 -24.28 24.22 6.50
CA ARG A 581 -23.57 23.00 6.87
C ARG A 581 -24.54 21.83 7.05
N PHE A 582 -24.06 20.66 6.71
CA PHE A 582 -24.69 19.39 7.02
C PHE A 582 -23.80 18.67 8.03
N THR A 583 -24.34 18.27 9.18
CA THR A 583 -23.57 17.61 10.24
C THR A 583 -24.28 16.35 10.70
N ASP A 584 -23.64 15.21 10.53
CA ASP A 584 -24.09 13.89 10.97
C ASP A 584 -23.05 13.18 11.86
N GLN A 585 -21.92 13.85 12.15
CA GLN A 585 -20.78 13.30 12.91
C GLN A 585 -20.08 12.12 12.21
N GLU A 586 -20.22 12.01 10.89
CA GLU A 586 -19.51 11.04 10.08
C GLU A 586 -18.20 11.61 9.54
N TYR A 587 -17.18 10.76 9.41
CA TYR A 587 -15.92 11.11 8.77
C TYR A 587 -16.07 11.08 7.24
N ILE A 588 -15.79 12.22 6.59
CA ILE A 588 -15.83 12.34 5.13
C ILE A 588 -14.43 12.15 4.53
N THR A 589 -14.27 11.10 3.73
CA THR A 589 -13.02 10.78 3.02
C THR A 589 -12.93 11.42 1.64
N ASP A 590 -14.05 11.58 0.95
CA ASP A 590 -14.14 12.25 -0.36
C ASP A 590 -15.53 12.86 -0.57
N ILE A 591 -15.57 13.98 -1.29
CA ILE A 591 -16.79 14.65 -1.73
C ILE A 591 -16.77 14.85 -3.24
N LYS A 592 -17.91 14.60 -3.89
CA LYS A 592 -18.16 15.02 -5.27
C LYS A 592 -19.50 15.73 -5.41
N VAL A 593 -19.54 16.83 -6.14
CA VAL A 593 -20.74 17.65 -6.31
C VAL A 593 -21.22 17.67 -7.76
N ARG A 594 -22.53 17.55 -7.95
CA ARG A 594 -23.18 17.70 -9.25
C ARG A 594 -24.66 18.02 -9.13
N ASN A 595 -25.12 18.99 -9.92
CA ASN A 595 -26.50 19.47 -9.98
C ASN A 595 -27.07 19.79 -8.60
N ARG A 596 -26.31 20.53 -7.77
CA ARG A 596 -26.67 20.87 -6.39
C ARG A 596 -26.82 19.68 -5.44
N ILE A 597 -26.29 18.52 -5.81
CA ILE A 597 -26.20 17.35 -4.95
C ILE A 597 -24.74 17.05 -4.63
N ALA A 598 -24.41 16.87 -3.35
CA ALA A 598 -23.11 16.40 -2.89
C ALA A 598 -23.19 14.92 -2.54
N TYR A 599 -22.28 14.12 -3.09
CA TYR A 599 -22.08 12.72 -2.77
C TYR A 599 -20.87 12.60 -1.85
N LEU A 600 -21.09 12.09 -0.64
CA LEU A 600 -20.09 11.98 0.43
C LEU A 600 -19.72 10.52 0.61
N ALA A 601 -18.42 10.22 0.64
CA ALA A 601 -17.91 8.96 1.14
C ALA A 601 -17.79 9.06 2.67
N THR A 602 -18.54 8.21 3.38
CA THR A 602 -18.68 8.27 4.85
C THR A 602 -18.40 6.91 5.48
N GLU A 603 -17.70 6.90 6.62
CA GLU A 603 -17.25 5.68 7.30
C GLU A 603 -18.40 4.72 7.67
N THR A 604 -19.54 5.21 8.19
CA THR A 604 -20.62 4.33 8.67
C THR A 604 -21.91 4.31 7.83
N LEU A 605 -22.11 5.31 6.96
CA LEU A 605 -23.29 5.40 6.09
C LEU A 605 -22.99 4.99 4.64
N GLY A 606 -21.73 4.75 4.30
CA GLY A 606 -21.31 4.42 2.94
C GLY A 606 -21.33 5.67 2.06
N VAL A 607 -22.10 5.65 0.98
CA VAL A 607 -22.25 6.82 0.10
C VAL A 607 -23.52 7.59 0.44
N THR A 608 -23.38 8.87 0.79
CA THR A 608 -24.46 9.74 1.26
C THR A 608 -24.73 10.85 0.25
N ALA A 609 -25.98 11.07 -0.17
CA ALA A 609 -26.37 12.18 -1.04
C ALA A 609 -27.05 13.31 -0.27
N ILE A 610 -26.51 14.52 -0.40
CA ILE A 610 -26.98 15.74 0.25
C ILE A 610 -27.46 16.73 -0.81
N ASP A 611 -28.69 17.20 -0.69
CA ASP A 611 -29.20 18.32 -1.49
C ASP A 611 -28.75 19.64 -0.85
N PHE A 612 -28.06 20.46 -1.64
CA PHE A 612 -27.64 21.82 -1.26
C PHE A 612 -28.21 22.89 -2.21
N SER A 613 -29.37 22.63 -2.82
CA SER A 613 -30.09 23.59 -3.68
C SER A 613 -30.40 24.89 -2.95
N ASP A 614 -30.76 24.81 -1.66
CA ASP A 614 -30.59 25.93 -0.74
C ASP A 614 -29.24 25.77 -0.01
N PRO A 615 -28.20 26.51 -0.41
CA PRO A 615 -26.86 26.33 0.13
C PRO A 615 -26.74 26.74 1.61
N ASN A 616 -27.73 27.44 2.18
CA ASN A 616 -27.76 27.76 3.61
C ASN A 616 -28.37 26.63 4.44
N HIS A 617 -29.11 25.71 3.82
CA HIS A 617 -29.84 24.63 4.48
C HIS A 617 -29.65 23.30 3.73
N PRO A 618 -28.42 22.78 3.61
CA PRO A 618 -28.19 21.48 3.00
C PRO A 618 -28.84 20.37 3.84
N TYR A 619 -29.44 19.37 3.18
CA TYR A 619 -30.14 18.28 3.86
C TYR A 619 -29.94 16.93 3.17
N LEU A 620 -30.01 15.86 3.97
CA LEU A 620 -29.88 14.48 3.52
C LEU A 620 -31.04 14.08 2.59
N LEU A 621 -30.72 13.58 1.39
CA LEU A 621 -31.68 12.94 0.50
C LEU A 621 -31.76 11.44 0.74
N SER A 622 -30.59 10.77 0.67
CA SER A 622 -30.50 9.32 0.77
C SER A 622 -29.07 8.88 1.14
N PHE A 623 -28.91 7.60 1.47
CA PHE A 623 -27.62 6.97 1.69
C PHE A 623 -27.64 5.52 1.19
N PHE A 624 -26.48 5.02 0.79
CA PHE A 624 -26.28 3.62 0.39
C PHE A 624 -25.30 2.94 1.33
N ARG A 625 -25.85 2.15 2.27
CA ARG A 625 -25.11 1.50 3.37
C ARG A 625 -24.60 0.08 3.05
N SER A 626 -25.02 -0.53 1.94
CA SER A 626 -24.60 -1.91 1.59
C SER A 626 -23.18 -1.96 1.01
N ILE A 627 -22.27 -1.29 1.68
CA ILE A 627 -20.84 -1.32 1.47
C ILE A 627 -20.31 -1.95 2.75
N CYS A 628 -19.82 -3.19 2.71
CA CYS A 628 -19.12 -3.81 3.85
C CYS A 628 -17.74 -3.18 4.08
N ASP A 629 -17.44 -2.10 3.36
CA ASP A 629 -16.17 -1.43 3.25
C ASP A 629 -16.34 0.06 3.55
N GLU A 630 -15.26 0.72 3.98
CA GLU A 630 -15.17 2.16 4.15
C GLU A 630 -14.94 2.77 2.75
N PRO A 631 -15.86 3.59 2.20
CA PRO A 631 -15.63 4.24 0.92
C PRO A 631 -14.51 5.28 1.07
N PHE A 632 -13.59 5.28 0.12
CA PHE A 632 -12.38 6.12 0.16
C PHE A 632 -12.38 7.20 -0.93
N LYS A 633 -12.80 6.85 -2.16
CA LYS A 633 -12.90 7.78 -3.29
C LYS A 633 -14.20 7.60 -4.05
N ILE A 634 -14.74 8.71 -4.53
CA ILE A 634 -15.93 8.79 -5.38
C ILE A 634 -15.54 9.39 -6.72
N ARG A 635 -15.89 8.70 -7.80
CA ARG A 635 -15.78 9.24 -9.17
C ARG A 635 -17.15 9.24 -9.81
N LEU A 636 -17.64 10.42 -10.16
CA LEU A 636 -18.92 10.57 -10.85
C LEU A 636 -18.73 10.40 -12.35
N GLN A 637 -19.55 9.57 -12.98
CA GLN A 637 -19.58 9.44 -14.44
C GLN A 637 -20.97 9.12 -14.95
N GLY A 638 -21.55 10.07 -15.69
CA GLY A 638 -22.94 9.99 -16.14
C GLY A 638 -23.88 9.68 -14.99
N LYS A 639 -24.76 8.69 -15.14
CA LYS A 639 -25.67 8.30 -14.05
C LYS A 639 -25.01 7.41 -12.99
N TYR A 640 -23.71 7.18 -13.04
CA TYR A 640 -23.00 6.28 -12.13
C TYR A 640 -22.04 7.02 -11.20
N ALA A 641 -21.83 6.46 -10.01
CA ALA A 641 -20.71 6.76 -9.14
C ALA A 641 -19.87 5.49 -8.96
N LEU A 642 -18.57 5.57 -9.26
CA LEU A 642 -17.60 4.53 -8.94
C LEU A 642 -17.05 4.81 -7.54
N ILE A 643 -17.06 3.79 -6.70
CA ILE A 643 -16.67 3.88 -5.31
C ILE A 643 -15.46 2.98 -5.09
N GLY A 644 -14.33 3.61 -4.78
CA GLY A 644 -13.16 2.94 -4.20
C GLY A 644 -13.39 2.68 -2.72
N ASN A 645 -12.96 1.53 -2.22
CA ASN A 645 -13.35 0.97 -0.93
C ASN A 645 -12.15 0.36 -0.18
N THR A 646 -12.14 0.53 1.14
CA THR A 646 -11.17 -0.04 2.07
C THR A 646 -11.87 -0.88 3.15
N GLY A 647 -11.69 -2.21 3.18
CA GLY A 647 -12.46 -3.04 4.12
C GLY A 647 -12.43 -4.56 3.93
N CYS A 648 -13.15 -5.29 4.79
CA CYS A 648 -12.98 -6.69 5.26
C CYS A 648 -12.76 -7.83 4.24
N ASN A 649 -12.73 -7.57 2.93
CA ASN A 649 -12.18 -8.52 1.94
C ASN A 649 -11.45 -7.84 0.76
N GLY A 650 -11.47 -6.50 0.66
CA GLY A 650 -10.68 -5.70 -0.29
C GLY A 650 -10.94 -6.00 -1.78
N ARG A 651 -12.13 -6.48 -2.15
CA ARG A 651 -12.37 -7.01 -3.50
C ARG A 651 -13.15 -6.11 -4.43
N GLU A 652 -13.66 -4.93 -4.07
CA GLU A 652 -14.78 -4.37 -4.84
C GLU A 652 -14.67 -2.87 -5.16
N ILE A 653 -14.59 -2.53 -6.45
CA ILE A 653 -15.13 -1.26 -6.93
C ILE A 653 -16.64 -1.42 -7.03
N LYS A 654 -17.39 -0.58 -6.31
CA LYS A 654 -18.86 -0.54 -6.45
C LYS A 654 -19.24 0.49 -7.48
N VAL A 655 -20.14 0.10 -8.37
CA VAL A 655 -20.77 1.02 -9.33
C VAL A 655 -22.19 1.27 -8.85
N LEU A 656 -22.45 2.49 -8.39
CA LEU A 656 -23.76 2.92 -7.91
C LEU A 656 -24.50 3.67 -9.01
N ASP A 657 -25.77 3.36 -9.24
CA ASP A 657 -26.68 4.19 -10.04
C ASP A 657 -27.19 5.34 -9.18
N ILE A 658 -26.87 6.56 -9.60
CA ILE A 658 -27.20 7.83 -8.95
C ILE A 658 -28.12 8.69 -9.84
N SER A 659 -28.84 8.08 -10.79
CA SER A 659 -29.82 8.77 -11.64
C SER A 659 -30.96 9.42 -10.84
N ASP A 660 -31.32 8.81 -9.71
CA ASP A 660 -32.17 9.39 -8.68
C ASP A 660 -31.38 9.54 -7.38
N PRO A 661 -30.92 10.75 -7.03
CA PRO A 661 -30.17 10.99 -5.80
C PRO A 661 -30.95 10.73 -4.51
N ALA A 662 -32.28 10.63 -4.58
CA ALA A 662 -33.11 10.23 -3.44
C ALA A 662 -33.21 8.70 -3.27
N ASP A 663 -32.69 7.92 -4.22
CA ASP A 663 -32.77 6.45 -4.24
C ASP A 663 -31.54 5.84 -4.93
N ILE A 664 -30.36 5.98 -4.29
CA ILE A 664 -29.09 5.41 -4.78
C ILE A 664 -29.14 3.88 -4.73
N LYS A 665 -28.73 3.23 -5.82
CA LYS A 665 -28.77 1.77 -5.95
C LYS A 665 -27.44 1.19 -6.39
N LEU A 666 -27.16 -0.04 -5.96
CA LEU A 666 -26.07 -0.82 -6.53
C LEU A 666 -26.41 -1.22 -7.96
N ALA A 667 -25.58 -0.80 -8.92
CA ALA A 667 -25.72 -1.17 -10.32
C ALA A 667 -24.83 -2.34 -10.71
N SER A 668 -23.64 -2.44 -10.12
CA SER A 668 -22.67 -3.52 -10.35
C SER A 668 -21.61 -3.55 -9.25
N GLU A 669 -21.00 -4.72 -9.07
CA GLU A 669 -19.79 -4.91 -8.28
C GLU A 669 -18.71 -5.45 -9.21
N ILE A 670 -17.52 -4.87 -9.14
CA ILE A 670 -16.36 -5.31 -9.91
C ILE A 670 -15.38 -5.90 -8.93
N ASN A 671 -15.21 -7.22 -9.00
CA ASN A 671 -14.27 -7.91 -8.15
C ASN A 671 -12.84 -7.62 -8.61
N SER A 672 -12.15 -6.67 -7.97
CA SER A 672 -10.70 -6.55 -8.08
C SER A 672 -10.05 -7.80 -7.52
N ASN A 673 -9.01 -8.28 -8.21
CA ASN A 673 -8.42 -9.56 -7.82
C ASN A 673 -7.61 -9.45 -6.51
N GLY A 674 -7.36 -8.26 -5.94
CA GLY A 674 -6.64 -8.13 -4.67
C GLY A 674 -6.87 -6.84 -3.88
N ASN A 675 -7.41 -7.02 -2.68
CA ASN A 675 -7.13 -6.32 -1.43
C ASN A 675 -7.32 -4.80 -1.20
N MET A 676 -7.76 -3.95 -2.14
CA MET A 676 -8.40 -2.62 -1.89
C MET A 676 -8.49 -1.84 -3.20
N GLY A 677 -9.67 -1.37 -3.61
CA GLY A 677 -9.79 -0.46 -4.76
C GLY A 677 -9.66 0.99 -4.28
N LEU A 678 -8.50 1.62 -4.43
CA LEU A 678 -8.23 2.94 -3.86
C LEU A 678 -8.86 4.08 -4.69
N ASP A 679 -8.76 3.97 -6.02
CA ASP A 679 -9.41 4.87 -6.98
C ASP A 679 -9.73 4.11 -8.27
N ALA A 680 -10.70 4.61 -9.03
CA ALA A 680 -11.13 4.00 -10.29
C ALA A 680 -11.57 5.04 -11.30
N ALA A 681 -11.11 4.93 -12.55
CA ALA A 681 -11.57 5.78 -13.64
C ALA A 681 -12.07 4.93 -14.81
N ILE A 682 -13.08 5.42 -15.53
CA ILE A 682 -13.46 4.82 -16.79
C ILE A 682 -12.53 5.35 -17.88
N VAL A 683 -12.03 4.43 -18.70
CA VAL A 683 -11.17 4.72 -19.86
C VAL A 683 -11.93 4.33 -21.12
N GLY A 684 -12.00 5.29 -22.06
CA GLY A 684 -12.93 5.21 -23.18
C GLY A 684 -14.36 5.18 -22.66
N SER A 685 -15.18 4.24 -23.14
CA SER A 685 -16.58 4.13 -22.76
C SER A 685 -16.96 2.79 -22.16
N ARG A 686 -16.00 1.93 -21.82
CA ARG A 686 -16.30 0.54 -21.40
C ARG A 686 -15.31 -0.04 -20.40
N TYR A 687 -14.08 0.46 -20.36
CA TYR A 687 -13.06 -0.09 -19.48
C TYR A 687 -13.01 0.69 -18.18
N ILE A 688 -12.85 -0.01 -17.06
CA ILE A 688 -12.60 0.59 -15.76
C ILE A 688 -11.17 0.25 -15.38
N TYR A 689 -10.39 1.30 -15.20
CA TYR A 689 -9.06 1.22 -14.63
C TYR A 689 -9.20 1.39 -13.13
N SER A 690 -8.73 0.42 -12.37
CA SER A 690 -8.68 0.44 -10.90
C SER A 690 -7.25 0.52 -10.45
N LEU A 691 -6.99 1.32 -9.43
CA LEU A 691 -5.76 1.20 -8.65
C LEU A 691 -6.04 0.30 -7.44
N ASP A 692 -5.26 -0.76 -7.31
CA ASP A 692 -5.26 -1.63 -6.12
C ASP A 692 -3.82 -1.94 -5.68
N TYR A 693 -3.63 -2.68 -4.59
CA TYR A 693 -2.29 -3.07 -4.13
C TYR A 693 -1.47 -3.91 -5.13
N ARG A 694 -2.07 -4.40 -6.21
CA ARG A 694 -1.38 -5.15 -7.28
C ARG A 694 -0.93 -4.25 -8.42
N GLY A 695 -1.33 -2.98 -8.43
CA GLY A 695 -1.04 -2.04 -9.50
C GLY A 695 -2.30 -1.53 -10.20
N LEU A 696 -2.16 -1.28 -11.51
CA LEU A 696 -3.28 -0.87 -12.36
C LEU A 696 -4.02 -2.11 -12.87
N ALA A 697 -5.24 -2.34 -12.39
CA ALA A 697 -6.12 -3.40 -12.87
C ALA A 697 -7.12 -2.87 -13.91
N ILE A 698 -7.32 -3.64 -14.98
CA ILE A 698 -8.20 -3.26 -16.11
C ILE A 698 -9.39 -4.20 -16.15
N PHE A 699 -10.58 -3.65 -16.08
CA PHE A 699 -11.85 -4.38 -16.14
C PHE A 699 -12.64 -3.96 -17.36
N ASP A 700 -13.21 -4.93 -18.06
CA ASP A 700 -14.26 -4.69 -19.03
C ASP A 700 -15.60 -4.64 -18.28
N ALA A 701 -16.27 -3.48 -18.28
CA ALA A 701 -17.55 -3.32 -17.61
C ALA A 701 -18.70 -4.13 -18.27
N GLY A 702 -18.48 -4.72 -19.44
CA GLY A 702 -19.45 -5.52 -20.19
C GLY A 702 -20.61 -4.71 -20.78
N LYS A 703 -20.68 -3.41 -20.48
CA LYS A 703 -21.65 -2.42 -20.97
C LYS A 703 -20.96 -1.08 -21.17
N THR A 704 -21.55 -0.23 -22.00
CA THR A 704 -21.04 1.11 -22.27
C THR A 704 -21.41 2.05 -21.10
N LEU A 705 -20.43 2.79 -20.58
CA LEU A 705 -20.49 3.68 -19.42
C LEU A 705 -20.20 5.12 -19.87
N TYR A 706 -21.15 5.76 -20.55
CA TYR A 706 -21.02 7.15 -21.03
C TYR A 706 -22.23 8.01 -20.63
N THR A 707 -22.03 9.33 -20.61
CA THR A 707 -23.13 10.30 -20.51
C THR A 707 -23.57 10.67 -21.92
N CYS A 708 -24.84 10.49 -22.26
CA CYS A 708 -25.29 10.85 -23.61
C CYS A 708 -25.11 12.35 -23.85
N GLY A 709 -24.44 12.71 -24.97
CA GLY A 709 -24.09 14.07 -25.33
C GLY A 709 -22.78 14.62 -24.77
N ASP A 710 -22.07 13.84 -23.96
CA ASP A 710 -20.72 14.13 -23.48
C ASP A 710 -19.71 13.34 -24.33
N VAL A 711 -19.25 13.94 -25.43
CA VAL A 711 -18.40 13.27 -26.43
C VAL A 711 -16.92 13.39 -26.12
N ASN A 712 -16.57 14.23 -25.17
CA ASN A 712 -15.19 14.48 -24.73
C ASN A 712 -14.88 13.82 -23.36
N LEU A 713 -15.90 13.26 -22.71
CA LEU A 713 -15.85 12.55 -21.43
C LEU A 713 -15.44 13.46 -20.25
N ASP A 714 -15.78 14.74 -20.30
CA ASP A 714 -15.57 15.72 -19.22
C ASP A 714 -16.72 15.74 -18.19
N ASN A 715 -17.68 14.83 -18.33
CA ASN A 715 -18.89 14.67 -17.52
C ASN A 715 -19.92 15.80 -17.65
N ARG A 716 -19.80 16.69 -18.65
CA ARG A 716 -20.74 17.80 -18.86
C ARG A 716 -21.09 17.92 -20.33
N ALA A 717 -22.31 17.56 -20.74
CA ALA A 717 -22.81 17.88 -22.08
C ALA A 717 -22.95 19.40 -22.28
N ASN A 718 -21.95 20.03 -22.92
CA ASN A 718 -21.81 21.48 -23.05
C ASN A 718 -21.30 21.90 -24.44
N ILE A 719 -20.92 23.17 -24.61
CA ILE A 719 -20.45 23.71 -25.90
C ILE A 719 -19.16 23.05 -26.40
N LEU A 720 -18.33 22.53 -25.50
CA LEU A 720 -17.12 21.79 -25.86
C LEU A 720 -17.49 20.47 -26.56
N ASP A 721 -18.58 19.82 -26.18
CA ASP A 721 -19.09 18.62 -26.87
C ASP A 721 -19.60 18.93 -28.26
N ILE A 722 -20.31 20.05 -28.41
CA ILE A 722 -20.67 20.59 -29.74
C ILE A 722 -19.40 20.79 -30.58
N SER A 723 -18.38 21.41 -29.99
CA SER A 723 -17.10 21.64 -30.69
C SER A 723 -16.43 20.33 -31.07
N ASN A 724 -16.48 19.30 -30.23
CA ASN A 724 -15.86 17.99 -30.50
C ASN A 724 -16.65 17.19 -31.54
N LEU A 725 -17.99 17.24 -31.52
CA LEU A 725 -18.85 16.70 -32.58
C LEU A 725 -18.55 17.36 -33.93
N ILE A 726 -18.34 18.68 -33.98
CA ILE A 726 -17.96 19.40 -35.20
C ILE A 726 -16.57 18.94 -35.69
N LYS A 727 -15.59 18.81 -34.80
CA LYS A 727 -14.24 18.32 -35.17
C LYS A 727 -14.31 16.91 -35.75
N TYR A 728 -15.06 16.02 -35.10
CA TYR A 728 -15.27 14.66 -35.59
C TYR A 728 -15.91 14.63 -36.98
N LEU A 729 -17.06 15.31 -37.16
CA LEU A 729 -17.81 15.26 -38.41
C LEU A 729 -17.12 15.95 -39.59
N PHE A 730 -16.39 17.04 -39.34
CA PHE A 730 -15.86 17.89 -40.42
C PHE A 730 -14.34 17.85 -40.57
N ARG A 731 -13.61 17.46 -39.53
CA ARG A 731 -12.14 17.35 -39.56
C ARG A 731 -11.64 15.91 -39.52
N HIS A 732 -12.55 14.93 -39.34
CA HIS A 732 -12.20 13.51 -39.21
C HIS A 732 -11.25 13.25 -38.03
N ASP A 733 -11.33 14.09 -37.00
CA ASP A 733 -10.60 13.90 -35.74
C ASP A 733 -11.20 12.70 -34.98
N SER A 734 -10.42 12.04 -34.13
CA SER A 734 -10.94 11.00 -33.23
C SER A 734 -11.83 11.61 -32.13
N MET A 735 -12.96 10.97 -31.84
CA MET A 735 -13.84 11.30 -30.72
C MET A 735 -13.53 10.37 -29.54
N ALA A 736 -13.58 10.89 -28.30
CA ALA A 736 -13.29 10.11 -27.10
C ALA A 736 -14.32 8.99 -26.87
N ASP A 737 -15.59 9.26 -27.17
CA ASP A 737 -16.63 8.22 -27.26
C ASP A 737 -17.65 8.52 -28.36
N PRO A 738 -17.65 7.77 -29.47
CA PRO A 738 -18.69 7.87 -30.48
C PRO A 738 -20.08 7.46 -29.97
N GLY A 739 -20.16 6.60 -28.95
CA GLY A 739 -21.44 6.12 -28.40
C GLY A 739 -22.29 7.24 -27.79
N SER A 740 -21.65 8.23 -27.17
CA SER A 740 -22.33 9.40 -26.61
C SER A 740 -22.72 10.47 -27.64
N GLY A 741 -22.29 10.35 -28.90
CA GLY A 741 -22.50 11.35 -29.94
C GLY A 741 -23.84 11.28 -30.68
N ASP A 742 -24.54 10.15 -30.63
CA ASP A 742 -25.88 9.95 -31.25
C ASP A 742 -26.98 10.35 -30.25
N VAL A 743 -27.07 11.65 -29.98
CA VAL A 743 -27.87 12.21 -28.88
C VAL A 743 -29.37 12.21 -29.12
N ASN A 744 -29.79 11.85 -30.33
CA ASN A 744 -31.18 11.65 -30.70
C ASN A 744 -31.53 10.15 -30.89
N SER A 745 -30.59 9.24 -30.64
CA SER A 745 -30.76 7.78 -30.74
C SER A 745 -31.14 7.27 -32.14
N SER A 746 -30.74 8.00 -33.19
CA SER A 746 -31.06 7.66 -34.58
C SER A 746 -30.22 6.51 -35.16
N GLY A 747 -29.15 6.12 -34.46
CA GLY A 747 -28.16 5.16 -34.91
C GLY A 747 -27.08 5.77 -35.81
N LYS A 748 -26.99 7.11 -35.89
CA LYS A 748 -26.00 7.84 -36.68
C LYS A 748 -25.58 9.11 -35.96
N ILE A 749 -24.28 9.40 -35.93
CA ILE A 749 -23.77 10.70 -35.50
C ILE A 749 -23.72 11.61 -36.73
N ASP A 750 -24.55 12.64 -36.76
CA ASP A 750 -24.60 13.62 -37.85
C ASP A 750 -24.93 15.05 -37.37
N LEU A 751 -25.25 15.94 -38.31
CA LEU A 751 -25.54 17.35 -38.01
C LEU A 751 -26.76 17.51 -37.09
N ILE A 752 -27.69 16.56 -37.10
CA ILE A 752 -28.91 16.60 -36.27
C ILE A 752 -28.51 16.48 -34.80
N ASP A 753 -27.50 15.68 -34.47
CA ASP A 753 -26.99 15.54 -33.09
C ASP A 753 -26.40 16.85 -32.56
N ILE A 754 -25.66 17.59 -33.40
CA ILE A 754 -25.17 18.93 -33.07
C ILE A 754 -26.36 19.86 -32.77
N THR A 755 -27.37 19.87 -33.63
CA THR A 755 -28.54 20.74 -33.42
C THR A 755 -29.36 20.35 -32.19
N TYR A 756 -29.45 19.05 -31.90
CA TYR A 756 -30.14 18.53 -30.74
C TYR A 756 -29.42 18.94 -29.45
N LEU A 757 -28.09 18.83 -29.42
CA LEU A 757 -27.28 19.27 -28.29
C LEU A 757 -27.37 20.79 -28.07
N ILE A 758 -27.36 21.59 -29.14
CA ILE A 758 -27.58 23.04 -29.06
C ILE A 758 -28.95 23.37 -28.46
N ASP A 759 -29.99 22.69 -28.92
CA ASP A 759 -31.35 22.92 -28.42
C ASP A 759 -31.48 22.51 -26.94
N TYR A 760 -30.89 21.38 -26.55
CA TYR A 760 -30.80 20.97 -25.15
C TYR A 760 -30.08 22.00 -24.28
N ILE A 761 -28.86 22.42 -24.68
CA ILE A 761 -28.01 23.31 -23.88
C ILE A 761 -28.57 24.74 -23.80
N TYR A 762 -29.09 25.27 -24.91
CA TYR A 762 -29.41 26.70 -25.03
C TYR A 762 -30.89 27.02 -25.20
N ARG A 763 -31.75 26.05 -25.51
CA ARG A 763 -33.16 26.29 -25.85
C ARG A 763 -34.16 25.50 -25.01
N ASN A 764 -33.73 24.96 -23.86
CA ASN A 764 -34.55 24.08 -23.03
C ASN A 764 -35.14 22.89 -23.83
N GLY A 765 -34.38 22.39 -24.79
CA GLY A 765 -34.72 21.19 -25.55
C GLY A 765 -34.74 19.93 -24.67
N PRO A 766 -35.25 18.81 -25.21
CA PRO A 766 -35.27 17.54 -24.50
C PRO A 766 -33.85 17.04 -24.17
N ARG A 767 -33.73 16.25 -23.08
CA ARG A 767 -32.44 15.66 -22.69
C ARG A 767 -31.91 14.73 -23.80
N PRO A 768 -30.57 14.65 -24.00
CA PRO A 768 -29.93 13.68 -24.88
C PRO A 768 -30.34 12.24 -24.55
N VAL A 769 -30.58 11.44 -25.59
CA VAL A 769 -30.87 10.01 -25.49
C VAL A 769 -30.01 9.25 -26.50
N CYS A 770 -29.21 8.31 -26.04
CA CYS A 770 -28.28 7.51 -26.86
C CYS A 770 -28.61 6.02 -26.69
N GLN A 771 -28.26 5.18 -27.67
CA GLN A 771 -28.52 3.73 -27.58
C GLN A 771 -27.54 3.05 -26.62
N ASN A 772 -28.06 2.31 -25.63
CA ASN A 772 -27.29 1.56 -24.64
C ASN A 772 -26.45 0.43 -25.25
#